data_AF-A0A817TXH0-F1
#
_entry.id   AF-A0A817TXH0-F1
#
_cell.length_a   1.000
_cell.length_b   1.000
_cell.length_c   1.000
_cell.angle_alpha   90.00
_cell.angle_beta   90.00
_cell.angle_gamma   90.00
#
_symmetry.space_group_name_H-M   'P 1'
#
loop_
_entity.id
_entity.type
_entity.pdbx_description
1 polymer ?
#
loop_
_entity_poly.entity_id
_entity_poly.type
_entity_poly.pdbx_seq_one_letter_code
_entity_poly.pdbx_strand_id
1 'polypeptide(L)'
;MDTSYLQGPIETLYHVIDKQALNIVPYAKHLMLPCIQTMTHQDWYIRSIASNCFAVLIKYYALYNDDKPIEHTNGTENENFLEQLFDNTKMPVYHLPMPIKADIRPYQHDGINWLMFLKRYNLSCVLADDMGLGKTLQTICVLAADIVERRKENFEIRPSLVVSPPTLTRHWTSEMNKFVSDDILRPLLYSGKNLAEREGLRIKYFQNPKEYTVIVASYDVVRSDITFFSTIPFNYCVLDEGHVIRNSKTKLSKAIRQISAAHRLILSGTPIQNNALELWKLFDFLMPGYLGSEKQFIRRYQKPLLASSRDRDLEYGQLAMDVLHKQVKPFMLRRLKSDVLDDLPPKILQDYYCDLSSIQCMLYEDFANKTKEQVKYVDDESTNQNGNSSTGHVFKALQYLRKLCNHPSLILTPEHPKWSSVQNELKESQINLNDIRLSGKLLALKELLIECGIGVSKDAVVSTHRALVFCQMKVMIDVIINQVLGTMDNVSFLRLDSSMNAIDRYNTVNLFNSDPSIDLLLLTTHIGGLGLNLTGADTVIFVEHDWNPSKDLQAMDRAHRIGQKKVVNVYRLITRNTIEEKIMNLQRFKTNLADTVLASDNNSSSLFSLEKDTNLIDLISLGDETKGQSLVMDNSTKKSNTNKKQTLKTILDTFSEQVDNDVDCYNDEYNVNKFIQQQ
;
A
#
# COMPACT_ATOMS: atom_id res chain seq x y z
N MET A 1 31.63 26.27 -7.21
CA MET A 1 32.77 25.51 -7.76
C MET A 1 32.33 24.93 -9.08
N ASP A 2 33.16 25.01 -10.11
CA ASP A 2 32.82 24.49 -11.44
C ASP A 2 32.51 22.99 -11.38
N THR A 3 31.39 22.60 -11.98
CA THR A 3 30.88 21.21 -12.02
C THR A 3 31.88 20.24 -12.67
N SER A 4 32.75 20.75 -13.56
CA SER A 4 33.79 20.00 -14.26
C SER A 4 34.86 19.43 -13.32
N TYR A 5 35.16 20.07 -12.19
CA TYR A 5 36.22 19.61 -11.27
C TYR A 5 35.83 18.34 -10.50
N LEU A 6 34.53 18.12 -10.27
CA LEU A 6 34.01 16.94 -9.57
C LEU A 6 33.64 15.80 -10.52
N GLN A 7 33.35 16.09 -11.79
CA GLN A 7 32.94 15.10 -12.77
C GLN A 7 34.08 14.11 -13.13
N GLY A 8 35.28 14.61 -13.38
CA GLY A 8 36.43 13.75 -13.73
C GLY A 8 36.82 12.73 -12.64
N PRO A 9 36.95 13.16 -11.36
CA PRO A 9 37.25 12.24 -10.26
C PRO A 9 36.18 11.15 -10.05
N ILE A 10 34.89 11.49 -10.11
CA ILE A 10 33.82 10.51 -9.88
C ILE A 10 33.71 9.49 -11.02
N GLU A 11 33.95 9.93 -12.27
CA GLU A 11 34.00 9.05 -13.43
C GLU A 11 35.22 8.13 -13.41
N THR A 12 36.37 8.65 -12.96
CA THR A 12 37.57 7.83 -12.73
C THR A 12 37.29 6.75 -11.68
N LEU A 13 36.65 7.12 -10.57
CA LEU A 13 36.29 6.21 -9.50
C LEU A 13 35.31 5.13 -9.98
N TYR A 14 34.32 5.50 -10.79
CA TYR A 14 33.41 4.56 -11.44
C TYR A 14 34.16 3.51 -12.28
N HIS A 15 35.09 3.94 -13.14
CA HIS A 15 35.88 3.01 -13.96
C HIS A 15 36.85 2.15 -13.16
N VAL A 16 37.41 2.66 -12.06
CA VAL A 16 38.27 1.87 -11.16
C VAL A 16 37.47 0.77 -10.48
N ILE A 17 36.29 1.09 -9.95
CA ILE A 17 35.42 0.11 -9.29
C ILE A 17 34.98 -0.98 -10.27
N ASP A 18 34.58 -0.60 -11.49
CA ASP A 18 34.13 -1.54 -12.53
C ASP A 18 35.26 -2.50 -12.97
N LYS A 19 36.51 -2.01 -13.04
CA LYS A 19 37.67 -2.85 -13.40
C LYS A 19 38.20 -3.74 -12.27
N GLN A 20 38.14 -3.28 -11.03
CA GLN A 20 38.77 -3.98 -9.89
C GLN A 20 37.84 -4.98 -9.19
N ALA A 21 36.52 -4.94 -9.42
CA ALA A 21 35.54 -5.87 -8.85
C ALA A 21 35.76 -6.15 -7.35
N LEU A 22 36.03 -7.40 -6.95
CA LEU A 22 36.21 -7.79 -5.53
C LEU A 22 37.52 -7.27 -4.89
N ASN A 23 38.54 -6.92 -5.68
CA ASN A 23 39.80 -6.41 -5.16
C ASN A 23 39.67 -5.01 -4.53
N ILE A 24 38.54 -4.34 -4.75
CA ILE A 24 38.26 -3.00 -4.19
C ILE A 24 37.79 -3.05 -2.74
N VAL A 25 37.36 -4.21 -2.23
CA VAL A 25 36.74 -4.34 -0.90
C VAL A 25 37.60 -3.77 0.24
N PRO A 26 38.93 -4.01 0.31
CA PRO A 26 39.78 -3.41 1.35
C PRO A 26 39.79 -1.87 1.31
N TYR A 27 39.62 -1.29 0.12
CA TYR A 27 39.60 0.15 -0.09
C TYR A 27 38.19 0.75 -0.03
N ALA A 28 37.14 -0.09 0.01
CA ALA A 28 35.76 0.34 -0.06
C ALA A 28 35.40 1.31 1.07
N LYS A 29 35.95 1.10 2.27
CA LYS A 29 35.81 2.01 3.43
C LYS A 29 36.23 3.46 3.10
N HIS A 30 37.33 3.63 2.37
CA HIS A 30 37.87 4.95 2.01
C HIS A 30 37.15 5.59 0.82
N LEU A 31 36.68 4.77 -0.12
CA LEU A 31 36.03 5.23 -1.35
C LEU A 31 34.55 5.56 -1.16
N MET A 32 33.88 5.00 -0.15
CA MET A 32 32.45 5.25 0.07
C MET A 32 32.15 6.68 0.54
N LEU A 33 32.98 7.29 1.39
CA LEU A 33 32.70 8.63 1.92
C LEU A 33 32.66 9.71 0.83
N PRO A 34 33.63 9.79 -0.12
CA PRO A 34 33.53 10.70 -1.26
C PRO A 34 32.30 10.45 -2.14
N CYS A 35 31.91 9.19 -2.34
CA CYS A 35 30.68 8.86 -3.08
C CYS A 35 29.45 9.43 -2.36
N ILE A 36 29.33 9.18 -1.05
CA ILE A 36 28.20 9.65 -0.25
C ILE A 36 28.08 11.19 -0.28
N GLN A 37 29.19 11.90 -0.12
CA GLN A 37 29.20 13.38 -0.17
C GLN A 37 28.80 13.94 -1.54
N THR A 38 29.10 13.21 -2.62
CA THR A 38 28.76 13.61 -3.99
C THR A 38 27.35 13.19 -4.42
N MET A 39 26.70 12.27 -3.70
CA MET A 39 25.29 11.89 -3.93
C MET A 39 24.30 13.03 -3.67
N THR A 40 24.66 14.04 -2.87
CA THR A 40 23.84 15.24 -2.61
C THR A 40 24.10 16.41 -3.56
N HIS A 41 24.97 16.23 -4.57
CA HIS A 41 25.33 17.31 -5.49
C HIS A 41 24.13 17.84 -6.29
N GLN A 42 24.14 19.09 -6.77
CA GLN A 42 23.00 19.67 -7.52
C GLN A 42 22.84 19.12 -8.94
N ASP A 43 23.94 18.66 -9.55
CA ASP A 43 23.92 18.03 -10.87
C ASP A 43 23.43 16.57 -10.80
N TRP A 44 22.42 16.25 -11.62
CA TRP A 44 21.87 14.91 -11.73
C TRP A 44 22.90 13.88 -12.21
N TYR A 45 23.78 14.24 -13.12
CA TYR A 45 24.76 13.32 -13.70
C TYR A 45 25.76 12.84 -12.64
N ILE A 46 26.34 13.77 -11.88
CA ILE A 46 27.29 13.49 -10.79
C ILE A 46 26.61 12.64 -9.71
N ARG A 47 25.38 12.99 -9.30
CA ARG A 47 24.63 12.21 -8.30
C ARG A 47 24.39 10.78 -8.76
N SER A 48 24.02 10.59 -10.02
CA SER A 48 23.68 9.28 -10.59
C SER A 48 24.91 8.36 -10.61
N ILE A 49 26.06 8.87 -11.04
CA ILE A 49 27.31 8.11 -11.06
C ILE A 49 27.79 7.79 -9.64
N ALA A 50 27.77 8.78 -8.74
CA ALA A 50 28.16 8.58 -7.35
C ALA A 50 27.28 7.51 -6.66
N SER A 51 25.97 7.55 -6.89
CA SER A 51 25.02 6.56 -6.37
C SER A 51 25.28 5.17 -6.93
N ASN A 52 25.64 5.06 -8.21
CA ASN A 52 25.99 3.78 -8.82
C ASN A 52 27.31 3.22 -8.25
N CYS A 53 28.33 4.08 -8.10
CA CYS A 53 29.60 3.69 -7.45
C CYS A 53 29.35 3.16 -6.03
N PHE A 54 28.55 3.89 -5.25
CA PHE A 54 28.16 3.50 -3.90
C PHE A 54 27.40 2.17 -3.88
N ALA A 55 26.46 1.95 -4.80
CA ALA A 55 25.70 0.70 -4.90
C ALA A 55 26.58 -0.51 -5.20
N VAL A 56 27.56 -0.35 -6.09
CA VAL A 56 28.51 -1.40 -6.45
C VAL A 56 29.44 -1.70 -5.27
N LEU A 57 29.91 -0.69 -4.54
CA LEU A 57 30.72 -0.88 -3.33
C LEU A 57 29.96 -1.62 -2.24
N ILE A 58 28.70 -1.22 -1.96
CA ILE A 58 27.83 -1.92 -1.01
C ILE A 58 27.61 -3.36 -1.42
N LYS A 59 27.40 -3.61 -2.72
CA LYS A 59 27.22 -4.96 -3.24
C LYS A 59 28.41 -5.85 -2.92
N TYR A 60 29.62 -5.39 -3.22
CA TYR A 60 30.82 -6.18 -3.01
C TYR A 60 31.12 -6.36 -1.53
N TYR A 61 30.88 -5.33 -0.72
CA TYR A 61 31.03 -5.42 0.74
C TYR A 61 30.05 -6.41 1.37
N ALA A 62 28.77 -6.37 0.98
CA ALA A 62 27.74 -7.29 1.47
C ALA A 62 28.03 -8.76 1.10
N LEU A 63 28.68 -9.00 -0.04
CA LEU A 63 29.11 -10.34 -0.44
C LEU A 63 30.36 -10.81 0.32
N TYR A 64 31.26 -9.90 0.69
CA TYR A 64 32.51 -10.23 1.37
C TYR A 64 32.33 -10.57 2.85
N ASN A 65 31.38 -9.93 3.53
CA ASN A 65 31.13 -10.16 4.96
C ASN A 65 30.62 -11.57 5.30
N ASP A 66 30.15 -12.34 4.32
CA ASP A 66 29.73 -13.74 4.56
C ASP A 66 30.93 -14.69 4.77
N ASP A 67 32.15 -14.32 4.32
CA ASP A 67 33.28 -15.26 4.24
C ASP A 67 34.38 -15.06 5.30
N LYS A 68 34.48 -13.91 5.99
CA LYS A 68 35.51 -13.68 7.03
C LYS A 68 35.06 -12.75 8.18
N PRO A 69 35.29 -13.10 9.45
CA PRO A 69 35.10 -12.19 10.58
C PRO A 69 36.13 -11.06 10.49
N ILE A 70 35.66 -9.82 10.72
CA ILE A 70 36.44 -8.59 10.60
C ILE A 70 37.50 -8.57 11.72
N GLU A 71 38.79 -8.51 11.37
CA GLU A 71 39.84 -8.14 12.33
C GLU A 71 39.61 -6.69 12.78
N HIS A 72 39.40 -6.50 14.08
CA HIS A 72 39.22 -5.19 14.69
C HIS A 72 40.50 -4.36 14.58
N THR A 73 40.59 -3.51 13.56
CA THR A 73 41.51 -2.38 13.57
C THR A 73 40.84 -1.23 14.30
N ASN A 74 41.43 -0.79 15.42
CA ASN A 74 41.02 0.43 16.12
C ASN A 74 41.10 1.60 15.14
N GLY A 75 39.95 2.13 14.73
CA GLY A 75 39.91 3.09 13.64
C GLY A 75 38.83 4.14 13.76
N THR A 76 39.03 5.20 12.99
CA THR A 76 38.35 6.50 13.05
C THR A 76 36.81 6.42 12.95
N GLU A 77 36.08 7.51 13.24
CA GLU A 77 34.61 7.58 13.12
C GLU A 77 34.06 7.08 11.77
N ASN A 78 34.87 7.12 10.71
CA ASN A 78 34.56 6.64 9.37
C ASN A 78 34.62 5.11 9.22
N GLU A 79 35.37 4.41 10.07
CA GLU A 79 35.53 2.94 10.01
C GLU A 79 34.34 2.21 10.64
N ASN A 80 33.69 2.83 11.63
CA ASN A 80 32.48 2.30 12.27
C ASN A 80 31.22 2.44 11.40
N PHE A 81 31.23 3.29 10.37
CA PHE A 81 30.07 3.55 9.52
C PHE A 81 29.52 2.28 8.86
N LEU A 82 30.38 1.43 8.30
CA LEU A 82 29.92 0.23 7.59
C LEU A 82 29.39 -0.84 8.54
N GLU A 83 30.01 -0.99 9.70
CA GLU A 83 29.47 -1.90 10.72
C GLU A 83 28.10 -1.41 11.19
N GLN A 84 27.95 -0.11 11.45
CA GLN A 84 26.68 0.51 11.84
C GLN A 84 25.62 0.44 10.73
N LEU A 85 26.03 0.52 9.45
CA LEU A 85 25.12 0.48 8.31
C LEU A 85 24.48 -0.91 8.12
N PHE A 86 25.24 -1.99 8.35
CA PHE A 86 24.73 -3.36 8.20
C PHE A 86 24.19 -3.95 9.51
N ASP A 87 24.63 -3.45 10.65
CA ASP A 87 24.19 -3.85 11.98
C ASP A 87 23.56 -2.69 12.74
N ASN A 88 22.22 -2.65 12.72
CA ASN A 88 21.43 -1.63 13.41
C ASN A 88 21.62 -1.65 14.93
N THR A 89 22.09 -2.76 15.53
CA THR A 89 22.26 -2.86 17.00
C THR A 89 23.47 -2.06 17.50
N LYS A 90 24.45 -1.80 16.64
CA LYS A 90 25.69 -1.07 16.97
C LYS A 90 25.57 0.44 16.78
N MET A 91 24.37 0.96 16.52
CA MET A 91 24.16 2.38 16.28
C MET A 91 24.29 3.20 17.56
N PRO A 92 24.89 4.41 17.50
CA PRO A 92 24.99 5.27 18.66
C PRO A 92 23.59 5.75 19.09
N VAL A 93 23.34 5.72 20.39
CA VAL A 93 22.09 6.25 20.96
C VAL A 93 22.03 7.76 20.72
N TYR A 94 20.97 8.21 20.05
CA TYR A 94 20.74 9.62 19.78
C TYR A 94 19.76 10.19 20.82
N HIS A 95 20.23 11.17 21.60
CA HIS A 95 19.39 11.89 22.53
C HIS A 95 18.76 13.10 21.86
N LEU A 96 17.43 13.15 21.86
CA LEU A 96 16.68 14.24 21.26
C LEU A 96 17.03 15.58 21.94
N PRO A 97 17.37 16.63 21.16
CA PRO A 97 17.82 17.91 21.71
C PRO A 97 16.67 18.80 22.23
N MET A 98 15.43 18.30 22.22
CA MET A 98 14.22 18.98 22.68
C MET A 98 13.31 18.05 23.48
N PRO A 99 12.49 18.60 24.40
CA PRO A 99 11.39 17.86 24.99
C PRO A 99 10.28 17.62 23.94
N ILE A 100 9.78 16.39 23.90
CA ILE A 100 8.64 15.99 23.07
C ILE A 100 7.46 15.70 24.00
N LYS A 101 6.26 16.17 23.63
CA LYS A 101 5.03 15.96 24.40
C LYS A 101 4.44 14.56 24.17
N ALA A 102 5.29 13.53 24.17
CA ALA A 102 4.92 12.14 23.99
C ALA A 102 5.96 11.21 24.61
N ASP A 103 5.49 10.09 25.15
CA ASP A 103 6.36 9.01 25.60
C ASP A 103 6.79 8.17 24.39
N ILE A 104 8.09 8.14 24.12
CA ILE A 104 8.68 7.43 22.99
C ILE A 104 9.05 6.02 23.46
N ARG A 105 8.53 5.00 22.78
CA ARG A 105 8.82 3.59 23.10
C ARG A 105 10.26 3.20 22.68
N PRO A 106 10.87 2.14 23.25
CA PRO A 106 12.24 1.74 22.93
C PRO A 106 12.50 1.54 21.43
N TYR A 107 11.63 0.80 20.74
CA TYR A 107 11.76 0.64 19.30
C TYR A 107 11.59 1.97 18.53
N GLN A 108 10.78 2.90 19.01
CA GLN A 108 10.65 4.21 18.37
C GLN A 108 11.95 5.00 18.51
N HIS A 109 12.63 4.90 19.67
CA HIS A 109 13.98 5.41 19.85
C HIS A 109 14.96 4.77 18.86
N ASP A 110 14.95 3.45 18.70
CA ASP A 110 15.82 2.77 17.73
C ASP A 110 15.55 3.24 16.29
N GLY A 111 14.29 3.49 15.94
CA GLY A 111 13.91 4.04 14.65
C GLY A 111 14.42 5.47 14.45
N ILE A 112 14.35 6.31 15.47
CA ILE A 112 14.89 7.67 15.45
C ILE A 112 16.42 7.64 15.35
N ASN A 113 17.10 6.77 16.10
CA ASN A 113 18.55 6.57 16.04
C ASN A 113 18.98 6.21 14.62
N TRP A 114 18.27 5.26 14.00
CA TRP A 114 18.51 4.82 12.63
C TRP A 114 18.33 5.94 11.61
N LEU A 115 17.24 6.71 11.71
CA LEU A 115 16.98 7.85 10.82
C LEU A 115 18.03 8.96 10.97
N MET A 116 18.44 9.27 12.21
CA MET A 116 19.47 10.29 12.49
C MET A 116 20.86 9.83 12.04
N PHE A 117 21.16 8.54 12.15
CA PHE A 117 22.39 7.95 11.59
C PHE A 117 22.43 8.16 10.07
N LEU A 118 21.37 7.79 9.35
CA LEU A 118 21.31 7.97 7.90
C LEU A 118 21.40 9.44 7.47
N LYS A 119 20.77 10.34 8.23
CA LYS A 119 20.90 11.79 8.04
C LYS A 119 22.37 12.22 8.11
N ARG A 120 23.12 11.78 9.12
CA ARG A 120 24.54 12.16 9.31
C ARG A 120 25.39 11.84 8.08
N TYR A 121 25.06 10.75 7.38
CA TYR A 121 25.71 10.34 6.14
C TYR A 121 24.94 10.75 4.88
N ASN A 122 24.01 11.71 4.94
CA ASN A 122 23.24 12.17 3.77
C ASN A 122 22.54 11.05 2.97
N LEU A 123 22.19 9.95 3.63
CA LEU A 123 21.49 8.82 3.03
C LEU A 123 19.98 9.03 3.09
N SER A 124 19.29 8.40 2.14
CA SER A 124 17.83 8.40 2.03
C SER A 124 17.30 6.99 2.27
N CYS A 125 16.08 6.87 2.78
CA CYS A 125 15.60 5.58 3.26
C CYS A 125 14.09 5.37 3.16
N VAL A 126 13.69 4.10 3.37
CA VAL A 126 12.31 3.65 3.53
C VAL A 126 12.10 3.25 4.98
N LEU A 127 11.21 3.93 5.69
CA LEU A 127 10.68 3.47 6.96
C LEU A 127 9.43 2.62 6.69
N ALA A 128 9.65 1.30 6.71
CA ALA A 128 8.69 0.26 6.40
C ALA A 128 8.14 -0.45 7.64
N ASP A 129 8.15 0.22 8.79
CA ASP A 129 7.47 -0.27 10.00
C ASP A 129 6.01 -0.60 9.73
N ASP A 130 5.50 -1.61 10.43
CA ASP A 130 4.10 -2.00 10.36
C ASP A 130 3.16 -0.84 10.75
N MET A 131 1.92 -0.91 10.26
CA MET A 131 0.92 0.12 10.43
C MET A 131 0.50 0.27 11.89
N GLY A 132 0.86 1.38 12.52
CA GLY A 132 0.47 1.65 13.90
C GLY A 132 1.63 1.79 14.86
N LEU A 133 2.86 1.42 14.46
CA LEU A 133 4.07 1.57 15.26
C LEU A 133 4.51 3.04 15.47
N GLY A 134 3.86 4.01 14.83
CA GLY A 134 4.12 5.44 15.05
C GLY A 134 5.18 6.04 14.13
N LYS A 135 5.21 5.62 12.85
CA LYS A 135 6.07 6.21 11.80
C LYS A 135 5.99 7.75 11.77
N THR A 136 4.78 8.29 11.87
CA THR A 136 4.53 9.74 11.91
C THR A 136 5.27 10.41 13.06
N LEU A 137 5.19 9.84 14.27
CA LEU A 137 5.88 10.36 15.46
C LEU A 137 7.39 10.32 15.27
N GLN A 138 7.95 9.18 14.84
CA GLN A 138 9.39 9.04 14.59
C GLN A 138 9.89 10.09 13.58
N THR A 139 9.16 10.29 12.48
CA THR A 139 9.50 11.30 11.47
C THR A 139 9.41 12.73 12.02
N ILE A 140 8.36 13.07 12.79
CA ILE A 140 8.24 14.39 13.42
C ILE A 140 9.42 14.66 14.35
N CYS A 141 9.84 13.66 15.14
CA CYS A 141 10.99 13.77 16.04
C CYS A 141 12.28 14.11 15.26
N VAL A 142 12.53 13.42 14.14
CA VAL A 142 13.70 13.64 13.29
C VAL A 142 13.68 15.00 12.61
N LEU A 143 12.53 15.44 12.09
CA LEU A 143 12.38 16.77 11.49
C LEU A 143 12.64 17.89 12.52
N ALA A 144 12.10 17.73 13.73
CA ALA A 144 12.32 18.69 14.82
C ALA A 144 13.79 18.69 15.29
N ALA A 145 14.39 17.51 15.50
CA ALA A 145 15.80 17.31 15.84
C ALA A 145 16.72 18.07 14.87
N ASP A 146 16.51 17.85 13.57
CA ASP A 146 17.32 18.48 12.54
C ASP A 146 17.23 20.01 12.52
N ILE A 147 16.03 20.57 12.67
CA ILE A 147 15.84 22.03 12.72
C ILE A 147 16.59 22.63 13.91
N VAL A 148 16.55 21.99 15.08
CA VAL A 148 17.23 22.47 16.29
C VAL A 148 18.74 22.37 16.15
N GLU A 149 19.28 21.28 15.60
CA GLU A 149 20.71 21.14 15.33
C GLU A 149 21.20 22.23 14.37
N ARG A 150 20.50 22.45 13.26
CA ARG A 150 20.87 23.50 12.29
C ARG A 150 20.83 24.90 12.88
N ARG A 151 19.85 25.18 13.75
CA ARG A 151 19.78 26.44 14.50
C ARG A 151 20.98 26.62 15.42
N LYS A 152 21.42 25.56 16.12
CA LYS A 152 22.61 25.60 16.99
C LYS A 152 23.90 25.82 16.21
N GLU A 153 24.00 25.21 15.04
CA GLU A 153 25.18 25.30 14.16
C GLU A 153 25.18 26.54 13.26
N ASN A 154 24.17 27.42 13.36
CA ASN A 154 23.98 28.60 12.50
C ASN A 154 23.93 28.28 11.00
N PHE A 155 23.46 27.09 10.62
CA PHE A 155 23.23 26.72 9.23
C PHE A 155 21.93 27.31 8.69
N GLU A 156 21.84 27.42 7.36
CA GLU A 156 20.62 27.84 6.66
C GLU A 156 19.47 26.86 6.95
N ILE A 157 18.37 27.39 7.50
CA ILE A 157 17.14 26.63 7.74
C ILE A 157 16.36 26.58 6.44
N ARG A 158 16.29 25.40 5.85
CA ARG A 158 15.45 25.11 4.69
C ARG A 158 14.17 24.40 5.13
N PRO A 159 13.02 24.67 4.49
CA PRO A 159 11.77 24.02 4.85
C PRO A 159 11.86 22.52 4.55
N SER A 160 11.10 21.74 5.29
CA SER A 160 10.85 20.32 4.96
C SER A 160 9.49 20.17 4.29
N LEU A 161 9.38 19.26 3.32
CA LEU A 161 8.14 18.94 2.62
C LEU A 161 7.62 17.58 3.11
N VAL A 162 6.36 17.55 3.53
CA VAL A 162 5.62 16.31 3.78
C VAL A 162 4.51 16.20 2.75
N VAL A 163 4.59 15.16 1.92
CA VAL A 163 3.58 14.81 0.94
C VAL A 163 2.79 13.62 1.44
N SER A 164 1.49 13.76 1.59
CA SER A 164 0.62 12.69 2.09
C SER A 164 -0.65 12.57 1.23
N PRO A 165 -1.43 11.49 1.37
CA PRO A 165 -2.79 11.44 0.85
C PRO A 165 -3.62 12.65 1.34
N PRO A 166 -4.61 13.11 0.55
CA PRO A 166 -5.42 14.29 0.90
C PRO A 166 -6.07 14.22 2.29
N THR A 167 -6.52 13.03 2.70
CA THR A 167 -7.14 12.76 4.01
C THR A 167 -6.17 12.93 5.18
N LEU A 168 -4.87 12.78 4.95
CA LEU A 168 -3.84 12.77 6.01
C LEU A 168 -3.13 14.10 6.20
N THR A 169 -3.26 15.04 5.27
CA THR A 169 -2.59 16.34 5.35
C THR A 169 -2.89 17.08 6.67
N ARG A 170 -4.12 16.98 7.15
CA ARG A 170 -4.55 17.56 8.43
C ARG A 170 -4.11 16.75 9.65
N HIS A 171 -4.11 15.43 9.52
CA HIS A 171 -3.61 14.55 10.57
C HIS A 171 -2.14 14.86 10.87
N TRP A 172 -1.30 15.00 9.84
CA TRP A 172 0.09 15.44 9.98
C TRP A 172 0.21 16.79 10.69
N THR A 173 -0.57 17.78 10.27
CA THR A 173 -0.55 19.12 10.89
C THR A 173 -0.97 19.06 12.37
N SER A 174 -1.98 18.28 12.71
CA SER A 174 -2.46 18.11 14.07
C SER A 174 -1.45 17.36 14.96
N GLU A 175 -0.84 16.29 14.46
CA GLU A 175 0.17 15.51 15.21
C GLU A 175 1.44 16.34 15.44
N MET A 176 1.87 17.14 14.45
CA MET A 176 2.98 18.08 14.59
C MET A 176 2.76 19.06 15.74
N ASN A 177 1.60 19.73 15.77
CA ASN A 177 1.25 20.71 16.82
C ASN A 177 1.02 20.04 18.19
N LYS A 178 0.63 18.76 18.20
CA LYS A 178 0.43 17.98 19.43
C LYS A 178 1.76 17.62 20.10
N PHE A 179 2.72 17.11 19.32
CA PHE A 179 3.96 16.55 19.85
C PHE A 179 5.08 17.57 20.05
N VAL A 180 5.16 18.58 19.19
CA VAL A 180 6.24 19.58 19.17
C VAL A 180 5.63 20.97 19.30
N SER A 181 6.35 21.88 19.95
CA SER A 181 5.90 23.26 20.12
C SER A 181 6.13 24.08 18.84
N ASP A 182 5.22 25.04 18.58
CA ASP A 182 5.20 25.88 17.37
C ASP A 182 6.50 26.67 17.14
N ASP A 183 7.28 26.95 18.19
CA ASP A 183 8.58 27.65 18.10
C ASP A 183 9.63 26.84 17.31
N ILE A 184 9.54 25.51 17.36
CA ILE A 184 10.48 24.60 16.69
C ILE A 184 9.91 24.20 15.33
N LEU A 185 8.68 23.67 15.33
CA LEU A 185 8.06 23.08 14.16
C LEU A 185 6.71 23.75 13.91
N ARG A 186 6.65 24.56 12.86
CA ARG A 186 5.42 25.25 12.46
C ARG A 186 4.99 24.80 11.08
N PRO A 187 3.95 23.95 10.98
CA PRO A 187 3.48 23.44 9.70
C PRO A 187 2.65 24.48 8.94
N LEU A 188 2.92 24.63 7.65
CA LEU A 188 2.07 25.30 6.68
C LEU A 188 1.25 24.24 5.94
N LEU A 189 -0.06 24.19 6.21
CA LEU A 189 -0.97 23.35 5.45
C LEU A 189 -1.22 23.98 4.06
N TYR A 190 -0.55 23.45 3.04
CA TYR A 190 -0.74 23.86 1.65
C TYR A 190 -1.92 23.09 1.04
N SER A 191 -3.13 23.49 1.43
CA SER A 191 -4.38 22.95 0.90
C SER A 191 -5.29 24.09 0.45
N GLY A 192 -5.68 24.09 -0.82
CA GLY A 192 -6.66 25.05 -1.35
C GLY A 192 -7.38 24.46 -2.56
N LYS A 193 -8.71 24.60 -2.61
CA LYS A 193 -9.49 24.10 -3.75
C LYS A 193 -9.19 24.96 -4.98
N ASN A 194 -9.11 26.27 -4.77
CA ASN A 194 -8.91 27.25 -5.83
C ASN A 194 -7.45 27.70 -5.94
N LEU A 195 -7.04 28.12 -7.13
CA LEU A 195 -5.68 28.64 -7.37
C LEU A 195 -5.40 29.91 -6.56
N ALA A 196 -6.40 30.79 -6.39
CA ALA A 196 -6.26 32.03 -5.62
C ALA A 196 -5.96 31.78 -4.12
N GLU A 197 -6.57 30.76 -3.50
CA GLU A 197 -6.25 30.38 -2.12
C GLU A 197 -4.79 29.91 -2.00
N ARG A 198 -4.35 29.11 -2.98
CA ARG A 198 -2.98 28.62 -3.04
C ARG A 198 -1.98 29.75 -3.29
N GLU A 199 -2.30 30.72 -4.14
CA GLU A 199 -1.49 31.92 -4.35
C GLU A 199 -1.35 32.75 -3.08
N GLY A 200 -2.45 32.93 -2.32
CA GLY A 200 -2.40 33.55 -1.00
C GLY A 200 -1.44 32.84 -0.04
N LEU A 201 -1.45 31.51 -0.03
CA LEU A 201 -0.51 30.70 0.78
C LEU A 201 0.94 30.82 0.30
N ARG A 202 1.18 30.90 -1.02
CA ARG A 202 2.52 31.13 -1.58
C ARG A 202 3.06 32.49 -1.16
N ILE A 203 2.24 33.54 -1.26
CA ILE A 203 2.61 34.90 -0.83
C ILE A 203 2.95 34.90 0.66
N LYS A 204 2.10 34.27 1.48
CA LYS A 204 2.32 34.15 2.93
C LYS A 204 3.65 33.45 3.25
N TYR A 205 3.99 32.40 2.52
CA TYR A 205 5.25 31.70 2.68
C TYR A 205 6.45 32.58 2.28
N PHE A 206 6.40 33.26 1.13
CA PHE A 206 7.50 34.12 0.67
C PHE A 206 7.69 35.38 1.52
N GLN A 207 6.63 35.89 2.15
CA GLN A 207 6.74 36.99 3.12
C GLN A 207 7.51 36.56 4.36
N ASN A 208 7.22 35.37 4.90
CA ASN A 208 7.84 34.85 6.13
C ASN A 208 8.41 33.44 5.96
N PRO A 209 9.47 33.24 5.15
CA PRO A 209 10.00 31.90 4.86
C PRO A 209 10.63 31.23 6.08
N LYS A 210 11.08 32.00 7.06
CA LYS A 210 11.67 31.48 8.31
C LYS A 210 10.63 31.07 9.35
N GLU A 211 9.38 31.50 9.19
CA GLU A 211 8.28 31.22 10.12
C GLU A 211 7.72 29.80 9.91
N TYR A 212 7.69 29.32 8.67
CA TYR A 212 7.17 28.00 8.30
C TYR A 212 8.30 27.02 8.06
N THR A 213 8.54 26.14 9.03
CA THR A 213 9.64 25.14 8.93
C THR A 213 9.25 23.89 8.17
N VAL A 214 7.95 23.60 8.06
CA VAL A 214 7.43 22.41 7.34
C VAL A 214 6.25 22.81 6.46
N ILE A 215 6.22 22.32 5.23
CA ILE A 215 5.10 22.44 4.30
C ILE A 215 4.43 21.08 4.18
N VAL A 216 3.13 21.00 4.43
CA VAL A 216 2.33 19.79 4.27
C VAL A 216 1.40 19.95 3.08
N ALA A 217 1.52 19.06 2.09
CA ALA A 217 0.73 19.11 0.85
C ALA A 217 0.23 17.72 0.44
N SER A 218 -0.85 17.67 -0.35
CA SER A 218 -1.30 16.40 -0.91
C SER A 218 -0.58 16.06 -2.22
N TYR A 219 -0.54 14.77 -2.56
CA TYR A 219 -0.01 14.29 -3.83
C TYR A 219 -0.57 15.03 -5.06
N ASP A 220 -1.88 15.26 -5.09
CA ASP A 220 -2.55 15.96 -6.21
C ASP A 220 -2.14 17.43 -6.33
N VAL A 221 -1.96 18.09 -5.19
CA VAL A 221 -1.56 19.49 -5.14
C VAL A 221 -0.11 19.64 -5.57
N VAL A 222 0.80 18.77 -5.11
CA VAL A 222 2.19 18.74 -5.56
C VAL A 222 2.30 18.50 -7.06
N ARG A 223 1.46 17.61 -7.61
CA ARG A 223 1.40 17.35 -9.06
C ARG A 223 0.98 18.59 -9.86
N SER A 224 -0.04 19.31 -9.39
CA SER A 224 -0.58 20.49 -10.10
C SER A 224 0.33 21.71 -9.99
N ASP A 225 0.96 21.91 -8.83
CA ASP A 225 1.75 23.11 -8.52
C ASP A 225 3.27 22.83 -8.52
N ILE A 226 3.73 21.84 -9.28
CA ILE A 226 5.14 21.41 -9.25
C ILE A 226 6.12 22.54 -9.57
N THR A 227 5.74 23.49 -10.41
CA THR A 227 6.56 24.66 -10.76
C THR A 227 6.90 25.51 -9.54
N PHE A 228 6.00 25.59 -8.56
CA PHE A 228 6.27 26.27 -7.28
C PHE A 228 7.21 25.42 -6.42
N PHE A 229 6.88 24.14 -6.21
CA PHE A 229 7.69 23.25 -5.36
C PHE A 229 9.12 23.06 -5.90
N SER A 230 9.35 23.07 -7.22
CA SER A 230 10.69 22.94 -7.80
C SER A 230 11.59 24.16 -7.56
N THR A 231 11.01 25.33 -7.22
CA THR A 231 11.80 26.55 -6.95
C THR A 231 12.38 26.60 -5.55
N ILE A 232 11.83 25.83 -4.61
CA ILE A 232 12.24 25.83 -3.21
C ILE A 232 13.20 24.66 -2.97
N PRO A 233 14.43 24.90 -2.47
CA PRO A 233 15.30 23.83 -2.02
C PRO A 233 14.83 23.31 -0.67
N PHE A 234 14.30 22.08 -0.63
CA PHE A 234 13.86 21.46 0.61
C PHE A 234 15.02 20.80 1.36
N ASN A 235 14.87 20.72 2.68
CA ASN A 235 15.76 19.94 3.52
C ASN A 235 15.38 18.46 3.47
N TYR A 236 14.18 18.14 3.97
CA TYR A 236 13.57 16.82 3.87
C TYR A 236 12.45 16.82 2.84
N CYS A 237 12.31 15.73 2.11
CA CYS A 237 11.10 15.38 1.37
C CYS A 237 10.60 14.02 1.88
N VAL A 238 9.49 14.05 2.62
CA VAL A 238 8.85 12.87 3.19
C VAL A 238 7.64 12.51 2.33
N LEU A 239 7.58 11.26 1.88
CA LEU A 239 6.42 10.70 1.17
C LEU A 239 5.69 9.73 2.10
N ASP A 240 4.53 10.12 2.59
CA ASP A 240 3.65 9.25 3.37
C ASP A 240 2.76 8.42 2.45
N GLU A 241 2.68 7.12 2.72
CA GLU A 241 2.15 6.13 1.78
C GLU A 241 2.84 6.18 0.40
N GLY A 242 4.18 6.24 0.40
CA GLY A 242 4.98 6.37 -0.81
C GLY A 242 4.85 5.22 -1.81
N HIS A 243 4.07 4.18 -1.52
CA HIS A 243 3.65 3.20 -2.52
C HIS A 243 2.81 3.80 -3.67
N VAL A 244 2.25 4.99 -3.51
CA VAL A 244 1.54 5.72 -4.57
C VAL A 244 2.46 6.06 -5.76
N ILE A 245 3.78 6.19 -5.55
CA ILE A 245 4.76 6.50 -6.63
C ILE A 245 5.31 5.26 -7.35
N ARG A 246 4.65 4.11 -7.21
CA ARG A 246 5.02 2.84 -7.87
C ARG A 246 4.91 2.84 -9.38
N ASN A 247 4.44 3.89 -10.04
CA ASN A 247 4.44 3.97 -11.49
C ASN A 247 5.22 5.19 -11.97
N SER A 248 6.48 4.96 -12.36
CA SER A 248 7.43 5.97 -12.84
C SER A 248 6.92 6.79 -14.03
N LYS A 249 5.98 6.24 -14.80
CA LYS A 249 5.42 6.91 -15.99
C LYS A 249 4.34 7.93 -15.65
N THR A 250 3.73 7.83 -14.46
CA THR A 250 2.65 8.73 -14.03
C THR A 250 3.13 10.17 -13.94
N LYS A 251 2.22 11.11 -14.23
CA LYS A 251 2.49 12.55 -14.07
C LYS A 251 2.90 12.89 -12.64
N LEU A 252 2.29 12.21 -11.66
CA LEU A 252 2.61 12.35 -10.24
C LEU A 252 4.06 11.96 -9.93
N SER A 253 4.49 10.77 -10.34
CA SER A 253 5.86 10.30 -10.07
C SER A 253 6.90 11.19 -10.76
N LYS A 254 6.61 11.67 -11.98
CA LYS A 254 7.48 12.63 -12.68
C LYS A 254 7.57 13.96 -11.95
N ALA A 255 6.47 14.48 -11.43
CA ALA A 255 6.46 15.73 -10.65
C ALA A 255 7.30 15.59 -9.37
N ILE A 256 7.07 14.54 -8.58
CA ILE A 256 7.78 14.33 -7.30
C ILE A 256 9.29 14.20 -7.48
N ARG A 257 9.75 13.60 -8.60
CA ARG A 257 11.18 13.49 -8.93
C ARG A 257 11.86 14.83 -9.24
N GLN A 258 11.10 15.86 -9.59
CA GLN A 258 11.65 17.21 -9.84
C GLN A 258 11.92 17.99 -8.56
N ILE A 259 11.45 17.50 -7.40
CA ILE A 259 11.63 18.17 -6.12
C ILE A 259 13.08 18.04 -5.67
N SER A 260 13.72 19.18 -5.41
CA SER A 260 15.07 19.24 -4.86
C SER A 260 15.01 19.14 -3.33
N ALA A 261 15.56 18.07 -2.78
CA ALA A 261 15.64 17.82 -1.34
C ALA A 261 17.00 17.21 -0.97
N ALA A 262 17.55 17.60 0.18
CA ALA A 262 18.80 17.04 0.70
C ALA A 262 18.61 15.60 1.21
N HIS A 263 17.56 15.36 1.97
CA HIS A 263 17.19 14.05 2.50
C HIS A 263 15.81 13.62 1.98
N ARG A 264 15.68 12.35 1.59
CA ARG A 264 14.40 11.77 1.15
C ARG A 264 14.02 10.61 2.05
N LEU A 265 12.75 10.58 2.45
CA LEU A 265 12.19 9.56 3.31
C LEU A 265 10.88 9.06 2.72
N ILE A 266 10.74 7.75 2.58
CA ILE A 266 9.46 7.12 2.23
C ILE A 266 8.90 6.43 3.48
N LEU A 267 7.65 6.68 3.80
CA LEU A 267 6.88 5.96 4.81
C LEU A 267 5.90 5.04 4.08
N SER A 268 5.94 3.74 4.35
CA SER A 268 4.96 2.81 3.78
C SER A 268 4.81 1.58 4.67
N GLY A 269 3.59 1.18 5.01
CA GLY A 269 3.37 -0.08 5.75
C GLY A 269 3.65 -1.34 4.92
N THR A 270 3.62 -1.23 3.59
CA THR A 270 3.78 -2.35 2.66
C THR A 270 4.72 -1.95 1.52
N PRO A 271 6.05 -1.98 1.74
CA PRO A 271 7.03 -1.44 0.78
C PRO A 271 7.05 -2.23 -0.54
N ILE A 272 6.76 -3.53 -0.50
CA ILE A 272 6.72 -4.44 -1.66
C ILE A 272 5.38 -5.16 -1.62
N GLN A 273 4.56 -5.05 -2.67
CA GLN A 273 3.28 -5.76 -2.76
C GLN A 273 3.26 -6.79 -3.89
N ASN A 274 3.78 -6.46 -5.07
CA ASN A 274 3.54 -7.29 -6.26
C ASN A 274 4.80 -7.63 -7.08
N ASN A 275 5.80 -6.73 -7.16
CA ASN A 275 6.92 -6.91 -8.09
C ASN A 275 8.22 -6.24 -7.59
N ALA A 276 9.38 -6.88 -7.80
CA ALA A 276 10.70 -6.29 -7.57
C ALA A 276 10.90 -4.95 -8.31
N LEU A 277 10.19 -4.72 -9.42
CA LEU A 277 10.20 -3.45 -10.13
C LEU A 277 9.59 -2.29 -9.31
N GLU A 278 8.66 -2.56 -8.39
CA GLU A 278 8.13 -1.54 -7.47
C GLU A 278 9.25 -1.00 -6.57
N LEU A 279 10.10 -1.90 -6.05
CA LEU A 279 11.26 -1.55 -5.24
C LEU A 279 12.23 -0.66 -6.01
N TRP A 280 12.51 -0.98 -7.28
CA TRP A 280 13.35 -0.14 -8.14
C TRP A 280 12.82 1.29 -8.23
N LYS A 281 11.50 1.46 -8.39
CA LYS A 281 10.88 2.79 -8.53
C LYS A 281 10.95 3.62 -7.25
N LEU A 282 10.85 2.99 -6.07
CA LEU A 282 11.02 3.67 -4.78
C LEU A 282 12.47 4.13 -4.59
N PHE A 283 13.44 3.25 -4.88
CA PHE A 283 14.86 3.58 -4.77
C PHE A 283 15.32 4.61 -5.80
N ASP A 284 14.72 4.62 -6.99
CA ASP A 284 14.97 5.65 -8.00
C ASP A 284 14.52 7.06 -7.54
N PHE A 285 13.53 7.16 -6.65
CA PHE A 285 13.22 8.42 -5.96
C PHE A 285 14.21 8.74 -4.84
N LEU A 286 14.54 7.77 -3.99
CA LEU A 286 15.42 7.99 -2.82
C LEU A 286 16.85 8.35 -3.24
N MET A 287 17.46 7.49 -4.06
CA MET A 287 18.85 7.54 -4.49
C MET A 287 18.92 7.24 -6.00
N PRO A 288 18.67 8.26 -6.85
CA PRO A 288 18.69 8.08 -8.31
C PRO A 288 20.02 7.49 -8.79
N GLY A 289 19.96 6.40 -9.56
CA GLY A 289 21.16 5.71 -10.06
C GLY A 289 21.68 4.56 -9.19
N TYR A 290 21.19 4.40 -7.95
CA TYR A 290 21.63 3.33 -7.04
C TYR A 290 21.39 1.93 -7.62
N LEU A 291 20.21 1.66 -8.19
CA LEU A 291 19.90 0.37 -8.82
C LEU A 291 20.12 0.38 -10.35
N GLY A 292 20.79 1.40 -10.88
CA GLY A 292 20.94 1.62 -12.31
C GLY A 292 19.62 1.96 -13.02
N SER A 293 19.65 1.89 -14.36
CA SER A 293 18.47 2.21 -15.19
C SER A 293 17.40 1.11 -15.16
N GLU A 294 16.14 1.48 -15.43
CA GLU A 294 15.00 0.54 -15.50
C GLU A 294 15.31 -0.66 -16.42
N LYS A 295 15.91 -0.41 -17.60
CA LYS A 295 16.26 -1.46 -18.56
C LYS A 295 17.33 -2.41 -18.02
N GLN A 296 18.34 -1.88 -17.32
CA GLN A 296 19.38 -2.70 -16.70
C GLN A 296 18.82 -3.53 -15.55
N PHE A 297 17.95 -2.93 -14.73
CA PHE A 297 17.28 -3.61 -13.63
C PHE A 297 16.41 -4.78 -14.11
N ILE A 298 15.54 -4.54 -15.10
CA ILE A 298 14.70 -5.58 -15.70
C ILE A 298 15.55 -6.72 -16.27
N ARG A 299 16.65 -6.41 -16.98
CA ARG A 299 17.54 -7.42 -17.55
C ARG A 299 18.23 -8.26 -16.47
N ARG A 300 18.61 -7.64 -15.35
CA ARG A 300 19.41 -8.26 -14.30
C ARG A 300 18.59 -9.09 -13.32
N TYR A 301 17.42 -8.57 -12.92
CA TYR A 301 16.63 -9.16 -11.82
C TYR A 301 15.31 -9.75 -12.32
N GLN A 302 14.62 -9.14 -13.28
CA GLN A 302 13.27 -9.57 -13.67
C GLN A 302 13.24 -10.64 -14.78
N LYS A 303 14.10 -10.51 -15.80
CA LYS A 303 14.15 -11.47 -16.92
C LYS A 303 14.50 -12.90 -16.50
N PRO A 304 15.47 -13.14 -15.60
CA PRO A 304 15.79 -14.51 -15.18
C PRO A 304 14.64 -15.21 -14.47
N LEU A 305 13.86 -14.46 -13.67
CA LEU A 305 12.68 -15.00 -12.97
C LEU A 305 11.58 -15.45 -13.92
N LEU A 306 11.35 -14.69 -15.00
CA LEU A 306 10.32 -14.97 -16.00
C LEU A 306 10.74 -16.02 -17.03
N ALA A 307 12.04 -16.21 -17.25
CA ALA A 307 12.60 -17.24 -18.11
C ALA A 307 12.67 -18.60 -17.39
N SER A 308 11.57 -19.00 -16.72
CA SER A 308 11.47 -20.15 -15.81
C SER A 308 11.45 -21.52 -16.53
N SER A 309 12.06 -21.63 -17.72
CA SER A 309 12.05 -22.86 -18.52
C SER A 309 13.26 -23.77 -18.29
N ARG A 310 14.28 -23.32 -17.55
CA ARG A 310 15.50 -24.09 -17.25
C ARG A 310 15.88 -23.92 -15.78
N ASP A 311 16.24 -25.01 -15.12
CA ASP A 311 16.59 -25.01 -13.68
C ASP A 311 17.74 -24.05 -13.33
N ARG A 312 18.72 -23.90 -14.25
CA ARG A 312 19.83 -22.94 -14.08
C ARG A 312 19.41 -21.46 -14.10
N ASP A 313 18.35 -21.13 -14.86
CA ASP A 313 17.88 -19.75 -14.97
C ASP A 313 17.06 -19.35 -13.72
N LEU A 314 16.39 -20.33 -13.10
CA LEU A 314 15.71 -20.18 -11.80
C LEU A 314 16.70 -19.93 -10.66
N GLU A 315 17.76 -20.75 -10.56
CA GLU A 315 18.80 -20.60 -9.55
C GLU A 315 19.52 -19.24 -9.69
N TYR A 316 19.86 -18.84 -10.92
CA TYR A 316 20.42 -17.51 -11.17
C TYR A 316 19.46 -16.38 -10.79
N GLY A 317 18.16 -16.56 -11.03
CA GLY A 317 17.12 -15.60 -10.63
C GLY A 317 17.02 -15.42 -9.12
N GLN A 318 17.12 -16.52 -8.36
CA GLN A 318 17.12 -16.51 -6.89
C GLN A 318 18.35 -15.80 -6.34
N LEU A 319 19.56 -16.18 -6.79
CA LEU A 319 20.80 -15.52 -6.37
C LEU A 319 20.78 -14.01 -6.70
N ALA A 320 20.20 -13.62 -7.83
CA ALA A 320 20.04 -12.22 -8.19
C ALA A 320 19.10 -11.48 -7.23
N MET A 321 18.02 -12.12 -6.78
CA MET A 321 17.09 -11.55 -5.80
C MET A 321 17.74 -11.40 -4.42
N ASP A 322 18.48 -12.41 -3.95
CA ASP A 322 19.17 -12.35 -2.66
C ASP A 322 20.18 -11.20 -2.62
N VAL A 323 20.93 -11.02 -3.71
CA VAL A 323 21.84 -9.88 -3.88
C VAL A 323 21.08 -8.55 -3.82
N LEU A 324 19.93 -8.45 -4.50
CA LEU A 324 19.11 -7.23 -4.45
C LEU A 324 18.62 -6.93 -3.03
N HIS A 325 18.13 -7.95 -2.31
CA HIS A 325 17.69 -7.82 -0.93
C HIS A 325 18.83 -7.36 -0.02
N LYS A 326 20.03 -7.98 -0.12
CA LYS A 326 21.22 -7.57 0.64
C LYS A 326 21.64 -6.13 0.35
N GLN A 327 21.56 -5.67 -0.90
CA GLN A 327 21.87 -4.29 -1.28
C GLN A 327 20.88 -3.26 -0.71
N VAL A 328 19.62 -3.63 -0.57
CA VAL A 328 18.52 -2.73 -0.20
C VAL A 328 18.30 -2.70 1.33
N LYS A 329 18.58 -3.81 2.02
CA LYS A 329 18.34 -4.00 3.46
C LYS A 329 18.83 -2.84 4.35
N PRO A 330 20.05 -2.26 4.16
CA PRO A 330 20.52 -1.16 5.01
C PRO A 330 19.67 0.12 4.95
N PHE A 331 18.93 0.32 3.87
CA PHE A 331 18.14 1.53 3.61
C PHE A 331 16.64 1.33 3.86
N MET A 332 16.26 0.15 4.36
CA MET A 332 14.87 -0.18 4.65
C MET A 332 14.75 -0.78 6.05
N LEU A 333 14.17 0.00 6.96
CA LEU A 333 13.85 -0.47 8.30
C LEU A 333 12.41 -0.99 8.31
N ARG A 334 12.24 -2.30 8.55
CA ARG A 334 10.94 -2.95 8.69
C ARG A 334 10.90 -3.72 10.00
N ARG A 335 9.86 -3.45 10.79
CA ARG A 335 9.56 -4.13 12.06
C ARG A 335 8.08 -4.47 12.11
N LEU A 336 7.74 -5.66 12.59
CA LEU A 336 6.35 -6.09 12.74
C LEU A 336 5.83 -5.73 14.14
N LYS A 337 4.51 -5.60 14.30
CA LYS A 337 3.89 -5.39 15.62
C LYS A 337 4.21 -6.54 16.59
N SER A 338 4.20 -7.77 16.09
CA SER A 338 4.51 -8.99 16.86
C SER A 338 5.91 -8.97 17.47
N ASP A 339 6.85 -8.31 16.80
CA ASP A 339 8.27 -8.34 17.19
C ASP A 339 8.58 -7.28 18.25
N VAL A 340 7.65 -6.35 18.49
CA VAL A 340 7.93 -5.06 19.12
C VAL A 340 6.95 -4.69 20.22
N LEU A 341 5.69 -5.15 20.14
CA LEU A 341 4.63 -4.80 21.07
C LEU A 341 4.11 -6.05 21.78
N ASP A 342 4.49 -6.21 23.05
CA ASP A 342 3.91 -7.24 23.93
C ASP A 342 2.54 -6.80 24.50
N ASP A 343 2.29 -5.49 24.57
CA ASP A 343 1.10 -4.91 25.22
C ASP A 343 -0.17 -4.89 24.34
N LEU A 344 -0.04 -5.15 23.04
CA LEU A 344 -1.16 -4.98 22.11
C LEU A 344 -2.05 -6.22 22.15
N PRO A 345 -3.37 -6.08 22.43
CA PRO A 345 -4.24 -7.24 22.46
C PRO A 345 -4.31 -7.93 21.09
N PRO A 346 -4.58 -9.25 21.05
CA PRO A 346 -4.60 -10.00 19.81
C PRO A 346 -5.67 -9.47 18.85
N LYS A 347 -5.40 -9.64 17.55
CA LYS A 347 -6.37 -9.45 16.46
C LYS A 347 -6.87 -10.82 16.04
N ILE A 348 -8.18 -11.05 16.12
CA ILE A 348 -8.79 -12.32 15.72
C ILE A 348 -9.47 -12.11 14.36
N LEU A 349 -8.99 -12.82 13.34
CA LEU A 349 -9.60 -12.84 12.01
C LEU A 349 -10.59 -14.01 11.93
N GLN A 350 -11.85 -13.72 11.59
CA GLN A 350 -12.91 -14.71 11.44
C GLN A 350 -13.59 -14.56 10.08
N ASP A 351 -13.71 -15.67 9.38
CA ASP A 351 -14.38 -15.72 8.08
C ASP A 351 -15.81 -16.20 8.30
N TYR A 352 -16.75 -15.31 8.05
CA TYR A 352 -18.18 -15.58 8.20
C TYR A 352 -18.76 -15.90 6.82
N TYR A 353 -18.98 -17.18 6.59
CA TYR A 353 -19.49 -17.67 5.33
C TYR A 353 -21.00 -17.49 5.26
N CYS A 354 -21.49 -16.97 4.14
CA CYS A 354 -22.90 -16.82 3.84
C CYS A 354 -23.25 -17.53 2.52
N ASP A 355 -24.47 -18.03 2.44
CA ASP A 355 -24.97 -18.69 1.24
C ASP A 355 -25.75 -17.68 0.38
N LEU A 356 -25.74 -17.88 -0.94
CA LEU A 356 -26.48 -17.03 -1.87
C LEU A 356 -28.00 -17.26 -1.72
N SER A 357 -28.80 -16.21 -1.89
CA SER A 357 -30.25 -16.35 -1.97
C SER A 357 -30.67 -17.03 -3.29
N SER A 358 -31.88 -17.60 -3.34
CA SER A 358 -32.39 -18.27 -4.55
C SER A 358 -32.33 -17.38 -5.79
N ILE A 359 -32.69 -16.11 -5.64
CA ILE A 359 -32.64 -15.10 -6.71
C ILE A 359 -31.19 -14.78 -7.10
N GLN A 360 -30.28 -14.68 -6.11
CA GLN A 360 -28.87 -14.48 -6.40
C GLN A 360 -28.27 -15.67 -7.18
N CYS A 361 -28.57 -16.90 -6.78
CA CYS A 361 -28.13 -18.11 -7.50
C CYS A 361 -28.61 -18.10 -8.95
N MET A 362 -29.90 -17.86 -9.18
CA MET A 362 -30.48 -17.84 -10.52
C MET A 362 -29.81 -16.79 -11.42
N LEU A 363 -29.59 -15.59 -10.90
CA LEU A 363 -28.92 -14.51 -11.65
C LEU A 363 -27.44 -14.83 -11.90
N TYR A 364 -26.77 -15.47 -10.94
CA TYR A 364 -25.37 -15.81 -11.03
C TYR A 364 -25.12 -16.88 -12.10
N GLU A 365 -25.91 -17.96 -12.08
CA GLU A 365 -25.81 -19.05 -13.05
C GLU A 365 -26.11 -18.58 -14.47
N ASP A 366 -27.16 -17.77 -14.65
CA ASP A 366 -27.50 -17.21 -15.96
C ASP A 366 -26.35 -16.39 -16.55
N PHE A 367 -25.79 -15.50 -15.73
CA PHE A 367 -24.70 -14.65 -16.14
C PHE A 367 -23.41 -15.45 -16.40
N ALA A 368 -23.10 -16.42 -15.53
CA ALA A 368 -21.94 -17.28 -15.67
C ALA A 368 -22.01 -18.13 -16.95
N ASN A 369 -23.17 -18.69 -17.28
CA ASN A 369 -23.34 -19.50 -18.49
C ASN A 369 -23.22 -18.67 -19.77
N LYS A 370 -23.86 -17.50 -19.83
CA LYS A 370 -23.72 -16.56 -20.97
C LYS A 370 -22.27 -16.10 -21.17
N THR A 371 -21.59 -15.78 -20.07
CA THR A 371 -20.19 -15.34 -20.12
C THR A 371 -19.27 -16.49 -20.57
N LYS A 372 -19.52 -17.72 -20.12
CA LYS A 372 -18.78 -18.91 -20.59
C LYS A 372 -18.93 -19.15 -22.08
N GLU A 373 -20.13 -18.97 -22.63
CA GLU A 373 -20.37 -19.09 -24.07
C GLU A 373 -19.62 -18.01 -24.86
N GLN A 374 -19.68 -16.76 -24.42
CA GLN A 374 -18.96 -15.65 -25.06
C GLN A 374 -17.44 -15.82 -25.01
N VAL A 375 -16.87 -16.27 -23.87
CA VAL A 375 -15.42 -16.48 -23.73
C VAL A 375 -14.93 -17.64 -24.60
N LYS A 376 -15.72 -18.70 -24.78
CA LYS A 376 -15.37 -19.82 -25.68
C LYS A 376 -15.32 -19.41 -27.15
N TYR A 377 -16.25 -18.56 -27.61
CA TYR A 377 -16.27 -18.09 -29.00
C TYR A 377 -15.09 -17.17 -29.35
N VAL A 378 -14.59 -16.39 -28.38
CA VAL A 378 -13.45 -15.49 -28.60
C VAL A 378 -12.12 -16.24 -28.75
N ASP A 379 -11.97 -17.40 -28.11
CA ASP A 379 -10.76 -18.24 -28.22
C ASP A 379 -10.62 -18.91 -29.60
N ASP A 380 -11.72 -19.11 -30.35
CA ASP A 380 -11.70 -19.76 -31.67
C ASP A 380 -11.47 -18.78 -32.85
N GLU A 381 -11.75 -17.47 -32.70
CA GLU A 381 -11.67 -16.50 -33.82
C GLU A 381 -10.52 -15.47 -33.76
N SER A 382 -9.65 -15.47 -32.75
CA SER A 382 -8.65 -14.39 -32.61
C SER A 382 -7.34 -14.63 -33.41
N THR A 383 -7.37 -14.39 -34.73
CA THR A 383 -6.17 -14.02 -35.52
C THR A 383 -6.14 -12.57 -36.00
N ASN A 384 -7.10 -11.69 -35.67
CA ASN A 384 -7.03 -10.29 -36.12
C ASN A 384 -7.45 -9.22 -35.09
N GLN A 385 -6.47 -8.35 -34.80
CA GLN A 385 -6.56 -6.90 -34.58
C GLN A 385 -7.62 -6.34 -33.59
N ASN A 386 -7.33 -6.42 -32.29
CA ASN A 386 -7.42 -5.33 -31.28
C ASN A 386 -7.45 -5.96 -29.86
N GLY A 387 -6.28 -6.25 -29.29
CA GLY A 387 -6.14 -6.93 -27.99
C GLY A 387 -6.58 -6.16 -26.74
N ASN A 388 -7.34 -5.06 -26.88
CA ASN A 388 -7.82 -4.24 -25.77
C ASN A 388 -9.32 -4.41 -25.46
N SER A 389 -10.12 -5.05 -26.32
CA SER A 389 -11.56 -5.22 -26.05
C SER A 389 -11.84 -6.40 -25.11
N SER A 390 -11.15 -7.53 -25.28
CA SER A 390 -11.41 -8.77 -24.52
C SER A 390 -11.19 -8.63 -23.01
N THR A 391 -10.14 -7.94 -22.58
CA THR A 391 -9.87 -7.69 -21.15
C THR A 391 -10.95 -6.82 -20.51
N GLY A 392 -11.43 -5.79 -21.23
CA GLY A 392 -12.52 -4.92 -20.80
C GLY A 392 -13.84 -5.65 -20.57
N HIS A 393 -14.18 -6.66 -21.38
CA HIS A 393 -15.38 -7.48 -21.19
C HIS A 393 -15.28 -8.36 -19.92
N VAL A 394 -14.12 -8.98 -19.67
CA VAL A 394 -13.89 -9.77 -18.45
C VAL A 394 -14.02 -8.90 -17.20
N PHE A 395 -13.46 -7.69 -17.20
CA PHE A 395 -13.54 -6.80 -16.04
C PHE A 395 -14.98 -6.40 -15.69
N LYS A 396 -15.80 -6.12 -16.71
CA LYS A 396 -17.23 -5.83 -16.51
C LYS A 396 -17.97 -7.02 -15.92
N ALA A 397 -17.65 -8.23 -16.37
CA ALA A 397 -18.23 -9.46 -15.83
C ALA A 397 -17.88 -9.69 -14.36
N LEU A 398 -16.61 -9.50 -13.97
CA LEU A 398 -16.20 -9.63 -12.56
C LEU A 398 -16.87 -8.57 -11.67
N GLN A 399 -17.01 -7.33 -12.15
CA GLN A 399 -17.72 -6.28 -11.42
C GLN A 399 -19.21 -6.61 -11.25
N TYR A 400 -19.87 -7.14 -12.29
CA TYR A 400 -21.26 -7.59 -12.21
C TYR A 400 -21.41 -8.68 -11.13
N LEU A 401 -20.58 -9.72 -11.17
CA LEU A 401 -20.64 -10.81 -10.19
C LEU A 401 -20.40 -10.34 -8.75
N ARG A 402 -19.46 -9.40 -8.52
CA ARG A 402 -19.24 -8.80 -7.20
C ARG A 402 -20.48 -8.04 -6.71
N LYS A 403 -21.08 -7.20 -7.56
CA LYS A 403 -22.33 -6.49 -7.21
C LYS A 403 -23.45 -7.47 -6.86
N LEU A 404 -23.54 -8.59 -7.57
CA LEU A 404 -24.58 -9.60 -7.36
C LEU A 404 -24.42 -10.33 -6.03
N CYS A 405 -23.18 -10.69 -5.67
CA CYS A 405 -22.87 -11.32 -4.39
C CYS A 405 -23.25 -10.43 -3.20
N ASN A 406 -23.17 -9.10 -3.37
CA ASN A 406 -23.58 -8.15 -2.34
C ASN A 406 -25.09 -8.01 -2.21
N HIS A 407 -25.76 -7.57 -3.27
CA HIS A 407 -27.21 -7.42 -3.25
C HIS A 407 -27.79 -7.35 -4.67
N PRO A 408 -28.89 -8.07 -4.98
CA PRO A 408 -29.51 -8.05 -6.31
C PRO A 408 -29.94 -6.65 -6.79
N SER A 409 -30.39 -5.76 -5.89
CA SER A 409 -30.82 -4.40 -6.25
C SER A 409 -29.71 -3.52 -6.87
N LEU A 410 -28.44 -3.87 -6.67
CA LEU A 410 -27.32 -3.13 -7.25
C LEU A 410 -27.18 -3.34 -8.78
N ILE A 411 -27.89 -4.33 -9.31
CA ILE A 411 -27.85 -4.73 -10.72
C ILE A 411 -29.21 -4.63 -11.37
N LEU A 412 -30.26 -4.98 -10.62
CA LEU A 412 -31.63 -4.98 -11.12
C LEU A 412 -32.09 -3.54 -11.34
N THR A 413 -31.83 -3.03 -12.54
CA THR A 413 -32.44 -1.82 -13.09
C THR A 413 -33.62 -2.21 -13.99
N PRO A 414 -34.59 -1.31 -14.26
CA PRO A 414 -35.72 -1.59 -15.15
C PRO A 414 -35.30 -2.04 -16.56
N GLU A 415 -34.06 -1.78 -16.95
CA GLU A 415 -33.46 -2.16 -18.24
C GLU A 415 -32.87 -3.59 -18.24
N HIS A 416 -32.89 -4.29 -17.11
CA HIS A 416 -32.28 -5.62 -17.00
C HIS A 416 -33.12 -6.70 -17.72
N PRO A 417 -32.52 -7.59 -18.54
CA PRO A 417 -33.23 -8.61 -19.33
C PRO A 417 -34.15 -9.52 -18.51
N LYS A 418 -33.74 -9.83 -17.27
CA LYS A 418 -34.52 -10.65 -16.31
C LYS A 418 -35.36 -9.86 -15.32
N TRP A 419 -35.49 -8.54 -15.48
CA TRP A 419 -36.25 -7.69 -14.57
C TRP A 419 -37.70 -8.20 -14.40
N SER A 420 -38.36 -8.55 -15.49
CA SER A 420 -39.74 -9.07 -15.49
C SER A 420 -39.87 -10.43 -14.77
N SER A 421 -38.93 -11.35 -15.00
CA SER A 421 -38.93 -12.68 -14.35
C SER A 421 -38.72 -12.56 -12.84
N VAL A 422 -37.74 -11.76 -12.41
CA VAL A 422 -37.46 -11.54 -10.98
C VAL A 422 -38.63 -10.80 -10.32
N GLN A 423 -39.25 -9.84 -11.00
CA GLN A 423 -40.41 -9.13 -10.45
C GLN A 423 -41.63 -10.04 -10.26
N ASN A 424 -41.81 -11.04 -11.12
CA ASN A 424 -42.87 -12.04 -10.95
C ASN A 424 -42.60 -12.94 -9.76
N GLU A 425 -41.37 -13.44 -9.61
CA GLU A 425 -40.96 -14.29 -8.48
C GLU A 425 -41.01 -13.54 -7.13
N LEU A 426 -40.68 -12.25 -7.12
CA LEU A 426 -40.83 -11.36 -5.96
C LEU A 426 -42.31 -11.17 -5.55
N LYS A 427 -43.21 -11.04 -6.54
CA LYS A 427 -44.66 -10.93 -6.30
C LYS A 427 -45.25 -12.24 -5.76
N GLU A 428 -44.80 -13.37 -6.31
CA GLU A 428 -45.19 -14.71 -5.82
C GLU A 428 -44.72 -14.92 -4.38
N SER A 429 -43.52 -14.46 -4.05
CA SER A 429 -42.94 -14.59 -2.72
C SER A 429 -43.41 -13.52 -1.72
N GLN A 430 -44.18 -12.50 -2.16
CA GLN A 430 -44.55 -11.32 -1.36
C GLN A 430 -43.35 -10.58 -0.74
N ILE A 431 -42.22 -10.53 -1.45
CA ILE A 431 -40.97 -9.91 -0.98
C ILE A 431 -40.74 -8.62 -1.78
N ASN A 432 -40.45 -7.52 -1.10
CA ASN A 432 -40.04 -6.28 -1.77
C ASN A 432 -38.56 -6.35 -2.18
N LEU A 433 -38.19 -5.66 -3.26
CA LEU A 433 -36.78 -5.58 -3.74
C LEU A 433 -35.81 -5.05 -2.66
N ASN A 434 -36.32 -4.34 -1.66
CA ASN A 434 -35.54 -3.77 -0.56
C ASN A 434 -35.51 -4.63 0.70
N ASP A 435 -35.99 -5.87 0.63
CA ASP A 435 -35.97 -6.79 1.78
C ASP A 435 -34.56 -7.38 1.98
N ILE A 436 -34.12 -7.42 3.24
CA ILE A 436 -32.85 -8.01 3.69
C ILE A 436 -32.70 -9.45 3.20
N ARG A 437 -33.80 -10.21 3.15
CA ARG A 437 -33.82 -11.63 2.78
C ARG A 437 -33.31 -11.92 1.35
N LEU A 438 -33.22 -10.90 0.51
CA LEU A 438 -32.73 -11.03 -0.86
C LEU A 438 -31.21 -11.18 -0.95
N SER A 439 -30.47 -10.87 0.12
CA SER A 439 -29.02 -11.04 0.20
C SER A 439 -28.62 -11.82 1.45
N GLY A 440 -27.93 -12.94 1.23
CA GLY A 440 -27.33 -13.71 2.33
C GLY A 440 -26.33 -12.89 3.15
N LYS A 441 -25.62 -11.93 2.54
CA LYS A 441 -24.68 -11.05 3.24
C LYS A 441 -25.37 -10.06 4.17
N LEU A 442 -26.47 -9.45 3.75
CA LEU A 442 -27.18 -8.49 4.60
C LEU A 442 -27.84 -9.19 5.80
N LEU A 443 -28.33 -10.42 5.60
CA LEU A 443 -28.84 -11.25 6.69
C LEU A 443 -27.72 -11.59 7.68
N ALA A 444 -26.59 -12.09 7.18
CA ALA A 444 -25.42 -12.39 8.01
C ALA A 444 -24.89 -11.15 8.76
N LEU A 445 -24.88 -9.98 8.10
CA LEU A 445 -24.50 -8.72 8.73
C LEU A 445 -25.46 -8.36 9.88
N LYS A 446 -26.76 -8.54 9.69
CA LYS A 446 -27.77 -8.30 10.72
C LYS A 446 -27.59 -9.21 11.93
N GLU A 447 -27.40 -10.50 11.69
CA GLU A 447 -27.13 -11.49 12.74
C GLU A 447 -25.88 -11.13 13.54
N LEU A 448 -24.79 -10.79 12.84
CA LEU A 448 -23.52 -10.44 13.45
C LEU A 448 -23.57 -9.15 14.26
N LEU A 449 -24.32 -8.14 13.80
CA LEU A 449 -24.56 -6.91 14.57
C LEU A 449 -25.33 -7.19 15.86
N ILE A 450 -26.33 -8.08 15.81
CA ILE A 450 -27.11 -8.50 16.98
C ILE A 450 -26.22 -9.28 17.96
N GLU A 451 -25.38 -10.19 17.47
CA GLU A 451 -24.39 -10.92 18.28
C GLU A 451 -23.39 -9.98 18.97
N CYS A 452 -23.05 -8.85 18.32
CA CYS A 452 -22.22 -7.80 18.90
C CYS A 452 -22.95 -6.91 19.93
N GLY A 453 -24.24 -7.16 20.18
CA GLY A 453 -25.06 -6.35 21.10
C GLY A 453 -25.53 -5.01 20.50
N ILE A 454 -25.42 -4.85 19.17
CA ILE A 454 -25.82 -3.62 18.46
C ILE A 454 -27.26 -3.80 17.94
N GLY A 455 -28.14 -2.84 18.23
CA GLY A 455 -29.55 -2.88 17.81
C GLY A 455 -30.45 -3.81 18.64
N VAL A 456 -29.99 -4.19 19.84
CA VAL A 456 -30.76 -4.96 20.82
C VAL A 456 -31.17 -4.06 21.99
N SER A 457 -32.37 -4.28 22.54
CA SER A 457 -32.84 -3.56 23.74
C SER A 457 -31.87 -3.76 24.91
N LYS A 458 -31.64 -2.71 25.71
CA LYS A 458 -30.64 -2.61 26.81
C LYS A 458 -30.71 -3.70 27.90
N ASP A 459 -31.69 -4.61 27.84
CA ASP A 459 -31.89 -5.71 28.79
C ASP A 459 -31.10 -6.99 28.42
N ALA A 460 -30.46 -7.04 27.25
CA ALA A 460 -29.62 -8.18 26.85
C ALA A 460 -28.23 -8.12 27.53
N VAL A 461 -27.82 -9.24 28.15
CA VAL A 461 -26.54 -9.46 28.86
C VAL A 461 -25.33 -9.52 27.91
N VAL A 462 -25.46 -9.00 26.68
CA VAL A 462 -24.43 -9.05 25.65
C VAL A 462 -23.49 -7.86 25.81
N SER A 463 -22.19 -8.09 25.69
CA SER A 463 -21.18 -7.04 25.72
C SER A 463 -21.44 -6.02 24.61
N THR A 464 -21.56 -4.74 24.98
CA THR A 464 -21.75 -3.66 24.01
C THR A 464 -20.43 -3.39 23.27
N HIS A 465 -20.37 -3.85 22.02
CA HIS A 465 -19.25 -3.63 21.12
C HIS A 465 -19.54 -2.44 20.19
N ARG A 466 -18.47 -1.79 19.71
CA ARG A 466 -18.55 -0.75 18.68
C ARG A 466 -17.92 -1.26 17.41
N ALA A 467 -18.65 -1.18 16.31
CA ALA A 467 -18.23 -1.79 15.06
C ALA A 467 -17.91 -0.78 13.94
N LEU A 468 -16.84 -1.08 13.21
CA LEU A 468 -16.52 -0.46 11.93
C LEU A 468 -17.03 -1.36 10.80
N VAL A 469 -17.85 -0.83 9.91
CA VAL A 469 -18.34 -1.58 8.74
C VAL A 469 -17.69 -1.03 7.49
N PHE A 470 -16.93 -1.87 6.81
CA PHE A 470 -16.18 -1.56 5.60
C PHE A 470 -16.91 -2.06 4.36
N CYS A 471 -17.10 -1.15 3.40
CA CYS A 471 -17.63 -1.44 2.06
C CYS A 471 -16.68 -0.86 1.01
N GLN A 472 -16.68 -1.42 -0.21
CA GLN A 472 -15.97 -0.83 -1.35
C GLN A 472 -16.87 0.20 -2.05
N MET A 473 -18.14 -0.13 -2.25
CA MET A 473 -19.10 0.71 -2.96
C MET A 473 -19.88 1.63 -2.02
N LYS A 474 -20.01 2.91 -2.40
CA LYS A 474 -20.85 3.88 -1.68
C LYS A 474 -22.32 3.45 -1.64
N VAL A 475 -22.82 2.91 -2.76
CA VAL A 475 -24.22 2.45 -2.88
C VAL A 475 -24.51 1.32 -1.89
N MET A 476 -23.53 0.47 -1.57
CA MET A 476 -23.71 -0.59 -0.59
C MET A 476 -23.90 -0.03 0.82
N ILE A 477 -23.22 1.07 1.17
CA ILE A 477 -23.45 1.78 2.44
C ILE A 477 -24.89 2.30 2.49
N ASP A 478 -25.41 2.86 1.40
CA ASP A 478 -26.80 3.34 1.33
C ASP A 478 -27.80 2.19 1.51
N VAL A 479 -27.52 1.02 0.92
CA VAL A 479 -28.31 -0.21 1.09
C VAL A 479 -28.30 -0.67 2.56
N ILE A 480 -27.14 -0.71 3.21
CA ILE A 480 -27.02 -1.12 4.63
C ILE A 480 -27.79 -0.17 5.54
N ILE A 481 -27.69 1.15 5.32
CA ILE A 481 -28.42 2.15 6.11
C ILE A 481 -29.93 1.94 5.98
N ASN A 482 -30.43 1.84 4.74
CA ASN A 482 -31.87 1.79 4.50
C ASN A 482 -32.49 0.44 4.88
N GLN A 483 -31.79 -0.66 4.59
CA GLN A 483 -32.34 -2.01 4.73
C GLN A 483 -31.97 -2.67 6.06
N VAL A 484 -30.72 -2.58 6.50
CA VAL A 484 -30.29 -3.24 7.75
C VAL A 484 -30.64 -2.37 8.94
N LEU A 485 -30.11 -1.14 8.98
CA LEU A 485 -30.32 -0.23 10.12
C LEU A 485 -31.77 0.25 10.21
N GLY A 486 -32.47 0.39 9.07
CA GLY A 486 -33.90 0.70 9.06
C GLY A 486 -34.79 -0.38 9.70
N THR A 487 -34.28 -1.60 9.91
CA THR A 487 -35.02 -2.68 10.61
C THR A 487 -34.57 -2.90 12.06
N MET A 488 -33.55 -2.17 12.51
CA MET A 488 -33.04 -2.25 13.87
C MET A 488 -33.48 -1.00 14.63
N ASP A 489 -34.01 -1.18 15.83
CA ASP A 489 -34.37 -0.06 16.68
C ASP A 489 -33.14 0.48 17.40
N ASN A 490 -33.02 1.80 17.49
CA ASN A 490 -32.11 2.49 18.42
C ASN A 490 -30.60 2.29 18.17
N VAL A 491 -30.15 2.23 16.91
CA VAL A 491 -28.72 2.19 16.54
C VAL A 491 -28.20 3.57 16.16
N SER A 492 -27.16 4.05 16.84
CA SER A 492 -26.46 5.28 16.48
C SER A 492 -25.34 4.99 15.47
N PHE A 493 -25.31 5.72 14.36
CA PHE A 493 -24.30 5.50 13.33
C PHE A 493 -23.76 6.79 12.71
N LEU A 494 -22.52 6.72 12.24
CA LEU A 494 -21.87 7.74 11.42
C LEU A 494 -21.49 7.15 10.07
N ARG A 495 -21.43 8.01 9.05
CA ARG A 495 -21.01 7.65 7.69
C ARG A 495 -19.73 8.39 7.33
N LEU A 496 -18.79 7.71 6.69
CA LEU A 496 -17.55 8.29 6.19
C LEU A 496 -17.26 7.80 4.77
N ASP A 497 -17.51 8.67 3.78
CA ASP A 497 -17.38 8.34 2.36
C ASP A 497 -16.59 9.40 1.55
N SER A 498 -16.42 9.11 0.25
CA SER A 498 -15.59 9.90 -0.66
C SER A 498 -16.24 11.24 -1.02
N SER A 499 -17.55 11.38 -0.81
CA SER A 499 -18.26 12.63 -1.05
C SER A 499 -18.10 13.66 0.05
N MET A 500 -17.74 13.25 1.28
CA MET A 500 -17.47 14.18 2.37
C MET A 500 -16.19 14.99 2.12
N ASN A 501 -16.16 16.26 2.54
CA ASN A 501 -14.92 17.04 2.48
C ASN A 501 -13.90 16.52 3.50
N ALA A 502 -12.61 16.80 3.26
CA ALA A 502 -11.54 16.41 4.19
C ALA A 502 -11.71 16.99 5.61
N ILE A 503 -12.41 18.12 5.76
CA ILE A 503 -12.75 18.73 7.06
C ILE A 503 -13.72 17.83 7.83
N ASP A 504 -14.82 17.52 7.18
CA ASP A 504 -15.95 16.82 7.76
C ASP A 504 -15.54 15.39 8.11
N ARG A 505 -14.70 14.76 7.27
CA ARG A 505 -14.09 13.45 7.56
C ARG A 505 -13.30 13.46 8.87
N TYR A 506 -12.41 14.44 9.07
CA TYR A 506 -11.59 14.54 10.28
C TYR A 506 -12.46 14.76 11.53
N ASN A 507 -13.45 15.65 11.43
CA ASN A 507 -14.39 15.94 12.52
C ASN A 507 -15.24 14.71 12.90
N THR A 508 -15.70 13.95 11.91
CA THR A 508 -16.49 12.72 12.10
C THR A 508 -15.67 11.64 12.83
N VAL A 509 -14.40 11.48 12.47
CA VAL A 509 -13.48 10.54 13.14
C VAL A 509 -13.22 10.96 14.58
N ASN A 510 -13.00 12.25 14.82
CA ASN A 510 -12.81 12.75 16.19
C ASN A 510 -14.07 12.55 17.03
N LEU A 511 -15.25 12.81 16.46
CA LEU A 511 -16.54 12.61 17.11
C LEU A 511 -16.72 11.14 17.52
N PHE A 512 -16.46 10.19 16.62
CA PHE A 512 -16.55 8.75 16.90
C PHE A 512 -15.58 8.29 18.01
N ASN A 513 -14.37 8.85 18.04
CA ASN A 513 -13.39 8.52 19.07
C ASN A 513 -13.72 9.17 20.42
N SER A 514 -14.31 10.37 20.42
CA SER A 514 -14.66 11.11 21.65
C SER A 514 -15.96 10.67 22.28
N ASP A 515 -16.95 10.28 21.46
CA ASP A 515 -18.30 9.94 21.91
C ASP A 515 -18.50 8.41 21.95
N PRO A 516 -18.59 7.79 23.14
CA PRO A 516 -18.82 6.35 23.27
C PRO A 516 -20.25 5.92 22.94
N SER A 517 -21.20 6.85 22.79
CA SER A 517 -22.61 6.54 22.52
C SER A 517 -22.89 6.16 21.06
N ILE A 518 -21.89 6.28 20.18
CA ILE A 518 -21.97 5.95 18.76
C ILE A 518 -21.57 4.50 18.56
N ASP A 519 -22.51 3.66 18.14
CA ASP A 519 -22.32 2.21 18.02
C ASP A 519 -21.58 1.84 16.73
N LEU A 520 -21.92 2.51 15.62
CA LEU A 520 -21.46 2.15 14.28
C LEU A 520 -20.77 3.30 13.54
N LEU A 521 -19.70 2.96 12.84
CA LEU A 521 -19.12 3.80 11.80
C LEU A 521 -19.09 3.03 10.48
N LEU A 522 -19.87 3.50 9.51
CA LEU A 522 -19.91 2.96 8.15
C LEU A 522 -18.90 3.72 7.31
N LEU A 523 -17.96 3.02 6.67
CA LEU A 523 -16.95 3.68 5.85
C LEU A 523 -16.55 2.88 4.62
N THR A 524 -16.04 3.59 3.62
CA THR A 524 -15.44 2.92 2.46
C THR A 524 -14.01 2.47 2.75
N THR A 525 -13.62 1.29 2.30
CA THR A 525 -12.26 0.73 2.49
C THR A 525 -11.19 1.66 1.95
N HIS A 526 -11.47 2.33 0.82
CA HIS A 526 -10.57 3.33 0.26
C HIS A 526 -10.24 4.47 1.20
N ILE A 527 -11.17 4.91 2.06
CA ILE A 527 -10.94 6.05 2.94
C ILE A 527 -10.47 5.58 4.30
N GLY A 528 -11.02 4.48 4.79
CA GLY A 528 -10.53 3.84 6.00
C GLY A 528 -9.07 3.40 5.89
N GLY A 529 -8.63 2.95 4.72
CA GLY A 529 -7.22 2.61 4.48
C GLY A 529 -6.27 3.81 4.62
N LEU A 530 -6.76 5.05 4.47
CA LEU A 530 -5.92 6.26 4.41
C LEU A 530 -5.60 6.85 5.78
N GLY A 531 -4.94 6.08 6.64
CA GLY A 531 -4.14 6.58 7.76
C GLY A 531 -4.89 7.15 8.99
N LEU A 532 -6.22 7.08 9.03
CA LEU A 532 -7.05 7.58 10.15
C LEU A 532 -6.84 6.74 11.43
N ASN A 533 -7.08 7.32 12.61
CA ASN A 533 -7.02 6.61 13.90
C ASN A 533 -8.45 6.26 14.34
N LEU A 534 -8.79 4.98 14.40
CA LEU A 534 -10.13 4.48 14.75
C LEU A 534 -10.06 3.54 15.98
N THR A 535 -9.25 3.90 16.98
CA THR A 535 -9.01 3.08 18.19
C THR A 535 -10.26 2.92 19.07
N GLY A 536 -11.33 3.68 18.79
CA GLY A 536 -12.58 3.55 19.52
C GLY A 536 -13.31 2.22 19.30
N ALA A 537 -13.19 1.62 18.12
CA ALA A 537 -13.89 0.38 17.79
C ALA A 537 -13.11 -0.86 18.22
N ASP A 538 -13.82 -1.89 18.67
CA ASP A 538 -13.29 -3.22 18.99
C ASP A 538 -13.71 -4.28 17.95
N THR A 539 -14.75 -4.02 17.17
CA THR A 539 -15.19 -4.91 16.10
C THR A 539 -15.00 -4.27 14.73
N VAL A 540 -14.52 -5.04 13.75
CA VAL A 540 -14.35 -4.64 12.36
C VAL A 540 -15.05 -5.65 11.47
N ILE A 541 -15.91 -5.19 10.56
CA ILE A 541 -16.71 -6.04 9.67
C ILE A 541 -16.45 -5.62 8.24
N PHE A 542 -15.98 -6.54 7.41
CA PHE A 542 -15.86 -6.36 5.96
C PHE A 542 -17.04 -7.01 5.27
N VAL A 543 -17.89 -6.18 4.68
CA VAL A 543 -18.99 -6.63 3.81
C VAL A 543 -18.46 -6.91 2.40
N GLU A 544 -17.48 -6.11 1.98
CA GLU A 544 -16.81 -6.22 0.68
C GLU A 544 -15.30 -6.18 0.86
N HIS A 545 -14.59 -6.97 0.05
CA HIS A 545 -13.13 -7.08 0.08
C HIS A 545 -12.51 -6.52 -1.19
N ASP A 546 -11.30 -5.96 -1.10
CA ASP A 546 -10.54 -5.55 -2.28
C ASP A 546 -9.87 -6.78 -2.93
N TRP A 547 -9.22 -6.63 -4.08
CA TRP A 547 -8.39 -7.70 -4.66
C TRP A 547 -6.98 -7.68 -4.06
N ASN A 548 -6.53 -6.50 -3.65
CA ASN A 548 -5.26 -6.31 -2.99
C ASN A 548 -5.45 -6.49 -1.47
N PRO A 549 -4.91 -7.58 -0.86
CA PRO A 549 -5.07 -7.84 0.57
C PRO A 549 -4.46 -6.73 1.43
N SER A 550 -3.49 -5.99 0.88
CA SER A 550 -2.87 -4.88 1.58
C SER A 550 -3.90 -3.83 1.98
N LYS A 551 -4.86 -3.47 1.12
CA LYS A 551 -5.83 -2.41 1.45
C LYS A 551 -6.74 -2.81 2.60
N ASP A 552 -7.18 -4.07 2.63
CA ASP A 552 -8.01 -4.61 3.70
C ASP A 552 -7.20 -4.69 5.01
N LEU A 553 -5.92 -5.12 4.94
CA LEU A 553 -4.98 -5.06 6.07
C LEU A 553 -4.80 -3.65 6.61
N GLN A 554 -4.62 -2.66 5.73
CA GLN A 554 -4.47 -1.26 6.11
C GLN A 554 -5.72 -0.70 6.78
N ALA A 555 -6.90 -1.16 6.38
CA ALA A 555 -8.18 -0.79 6.98
C ALA A 555 -8.36 -1.42 8.38
N MET A 556 -8.03 -2.70 8.55
CA MET A 556 -8.07 -3.39 9.86
C MET A 556 -7.15 -2.75 10.90
N ASP A 557 -5.94 -2.39 10.48
CA ASP A 557 -4.92 -1.81 11.36
C ASP A 557 -5.26 -0.38 11.82
N ARG A 558 -6.38 0.20 11.36
CA ARG A 558 -6.91 1.46 11.90
C ARG A 558 -7.53 1.31 13.28
N ALA A 559 -8.17 0.17 13.52
CA ALA A 559 -8.72 -0.20 14.83
C ALA A 559 -7.67 -0.95 15.67
N HIS A 560 -6.87 -1.82 15.05
CA HIS A 560 -5.78 -2.54 15.72
C HIS A 560 -4.48 -1.71 15.76
N ARG A 561 -4.49 -0.67 16.61
CA ARG A 561 -3.39 0.30 16.73
C ARG A 561 -3.06 0.60 18.20
N ILE A 562 -1.87 1.15 18.44
CA ILE A 562 -1.44 1.65 19.76
C ILE A 562 -2.52 2.57 20.33
N GLY A 563 -2.97 2.27 21.55
CA GLY A 563 -4.11 2.91 22.21
C GLY A 563 -5.33 2.00 22.35
N GLN A 564 -5.39 0.92 21.56
CA GLN A 564 -6.39 -0.12 21.73
C GLN A 564 -6.14 -0.93 23.01
N LYS A 565 -7.19 -1.10 23.81
CA LYS A 565 -7.16 -1.88 25.06
C LYS A 565 -7.95 -3.18 24.97
N LYS A 566 -8.87 -3.28 24.01
CA LYS A 566 -9.72 -4.45 23.79
C LYS A 566 -9.19 -5.32 22.64
N VAL A 567 -9.49 -6.62 22.70
CA VAL A 567 -9.26 -7.54 21.58
C VAL A 567 -10.04 -7.06 20.37
N VAL A 568 -9.38 -7.01 19.21
CA VAL A 568 -10.02 -6.57 17.96
C VAL A 568 -10.51 -7.79 17.20
N ASN A 569 -11.83 -7.91 17.05
CA ASN A 569 -12.45 -8.95 16.25
C ASN A 569 -12.68 -8.43 14.83
N VAL A 570 -12.14 -9.14 13.84
CA VAL A 570 -12.35 -8.82 12.43
C VAL A 570 -13.17 -9.92 11.80
N TYR A 571 -14.33 -9.55 11.27
CA TYR A 571 -15.23 -10.43 10.54
C TYR A 571 -15.16 -10.15 9.05
N ARG A 572 -14.95 -11.18 8.25
CA ARG A 572 -14.98 -11.11 6.79
C ARG A 572 -16.19 -11.87 6.27
N LEU A 573 -17.16 -11.16 5.72
CA LEU A 573 -18.33 -11.78 5.08
C LEU A 573 -17.92 -12.30 3.70
N ILE A 574 -18.10 -13.59 3.46
CA ILE A 574 -17.71 -14.25 2.20
C ILE A 574 -18.89 -15.09 1.70
N THR A 575 -19.32 -14.89 0.46
CA THR A 575 -20.33 -15.76 -0.17
C THR A 575 -19.70 -17.05 -0.68
N ARG A 576 -20.18 -18.20 -0.20
CA ARG A 576 -19.67 -19.53 -0.58
C ARG A 576 -19.87 -19.83 -2.05
N ASN A 577 -18.98 -20.64 -2.62
CA ASN A 577 -19.02 -21.11 -4.00
C ASN A 577 -18.98 -19.99 -5.05
N THR A 578 -18.67 -18.75 -4.66
CA THR A 578 -18.64 -17.60 -5.57
C THR A 578 -17.23 -17.17 -5.91
N ILE A 579 -17.15 -16.13 -6.74
CA ILE A 579 -15.92 -15.41 -7.04
C ILE A 579 -15.21 -14.88 -5.78
N GLU A 580 -15.94 -14.50 -4.72
CA GLU A 580 -15.34 -13.90 -3.54
C GLU A 580 -14.44 -14.88 -2.78
N GLU A 581 -14.89 -16.13 -2.62
CA GLU A 581 -14.10 -17.18 -1.99
C GLU A 581 -12.80 -17.46 -2.77
N LYS A 582 -12.89 -17.47 -4.10
CA LYS A 582 -11.72 -17.64 -4.98
C LYS A 582 -10.73 -16.48 -4.85
N ILE A 583 -11.25 -15.24 -4.76
CA ILE A 583 -10.43 -14.05 -4.52
C ILE A 583 -9.73 -14.14 -3.17
N MET A 584 -10.44 -14.54 -2.11
CA MET A 584 -9.85 -14.70 -0.77
C MET A 584 -8.71 -15.72 -0.75
N ASN A 585 -8.87 -16.84 -1.46
CA ASN A 585 -7.81 -17.83 -1.60
C ASN A 585 -6.58 -17.27 -2.34
N LEU A 586 -6.79 -16.48 -3.40
CA LEU A 586 -5.71 -15.78 -4.12
C LEU A 586 -5.02 -14.73 -3.25
N GLN A 587 -5.76 -13.98 -2.43
CA GLN A 587 -5.20 -13.01 -1.50
C GLN A 587 -4.31 -13.68 -0.45
N ARG A 588 -4.76 -14.80 0.14
CA ARG A 588 -3.97 -15.58 1.10
C ARG A 588 -2.68 -16.07 0.46
N PHE A 589 -2.75 -16.59 -0.76
CA PHE A 589 -1.58 -17.00 -1.53
C PHE A 589 -0.60 -15.85 -1.79
N LYS A 590 -1.09 -14.68 -2.23
CA LYS A 590 -0.25 -13.49 -2.44
C LYS A 590 0.43 -13.00 -1.16
N THR A 591 -0.29 -13.02 -0.04
CA THR A 591 0.26 -12.62 1.27
C THR A 591 1.39 -13.55 1.69
N ASN A 592 1.18 -14.86 1.58
CA ASN A 592 2.20 -15.86 1.87
C ASN A 592 3.44 -15.71 0.97
N LEU A 593 3.24 -15.42 -0.33
CA LEU A 593 4.35 -15.14 -1.25
C LEU A 593 5.14 -13.89 -0.84
N ALA A 594 4.45 -12.79 -0.50
CA ALA A 594 5.11 -11.56 -0.07
C ALA A 594 5.93 -11.81 1.20
N ASP A 595 5.36 -12.46 2.21
CA ASP A 595 6.05 -12.77 3.45
C ASP A 595 7.26 -13.68 3.22
N THR A 596 7.16 -14.64 2.30
CA THR A 596 8.29 -15.53 1.92
C THR A 596 9.39 -14.80 1.16
N VAL A 597 9.08 -13.78 0.36
CA VAL A 597 10.11 -12.97 -0.33
C VAL A 597 10.85 -12.05 0.65
N LEU A 598 10.20 -11.71 1.77
CA LEU A 598 10.71 -10.77 2.76
C LEU A 598 11.44 -11.47 3.92
N ALA A 599 10.98 -12.65 4.30
CA ALA A 599 11.70 -13.57 5.18
C ALA A 599 12.78 -14.26 4.35
N SER A 600 14.04 -14.12 4.76
CA SER A 600 15.23 -14.63 4.06
C SER A 600 15.39 -16.16 4.09
N ASP A 601 14.30 -16.92 3.94
CA ASP A 601 14.30 -18.38 4.00
C ASP A 601 14.21 -18.99 2.60
N ASN A 602 15.18 -19.87 2.31
CA ASN A 602 15.54 -20.45 1.01
C ASN A 602 14.48 -21.37 0.35
N ASN A 603 13.20 -21.31 0.72
CA ASN A 603 12.15 -22.21 0.23
C ASN A 603 11.19 -21.53 -0.78
N SER A 604 11.73 -20.74 -1.72
CA SER A 604 10.94 -20.06 -2.77
C SER A 604 10.64 -20.93 -4.01
N SER A 605 11.18 -22.16 -4.08
CA SER A 605 11.20 -22.99 -5.30
C SER A 605 9.90 -23.72 -5.61
N SER A 606 9.04 -24.00 -4.62
CA SER A 606 7.84 -24.83 -4.83
C SER A 606 6.55 -24.04 -5.09
N LEU A 607 6.56 -22.71 -4.98
CA LEU A 607 5.34 -21.89 -5.04
C LEU A 607 5.07 -21.24 -6.40
N PHE A 608 6.10 -20.93 -7.19
CA PHE A 608 5.92 -20.31 -8.52
C PHE A 608 5.40 -21.28 -9.59
N SER A 609 5.46 -22.60 -9.35
CA SER A 609 5.01 -23.63 -10.29
C SER A 609 3.49 -23.87 -10.27
N LEU A 610 2.79 -23.54 -9.19
CA LEU A 610 1.33 -23.69 -9.05
C LEU A 610 0.53 -22.56 -9.71
N GLU A 611 1.18 -21.48 -10.18
CA GLU A 611 0.51 -20.34 -10.83
C GLU A 611 -0.03 -20.63 -12.25
N LYS A 612 0.15 -21.84 -12.78
CA LYS A 612 -0.08 -22.11 -14.22
C LYS A 612 -1.50 -22.53 -14.63
N ASP A 613 -2.39 -22.96 -13.73
CA ASP A 613 -3.60 -23.68 -14.15
C ASP A 613 -4.95 -23.22 -13.54
N THR A 614 -5.09 -21.99 -13.02
CA THR A 614 -6.45 -21.44 -12.87
C THR A 614 -6.91 -20.88 -14.21
N ASN A 615 -7.99 -21.41 -14.77
CA ASN A 615 -8.62 -20.88 -15.98
C ASN A 615 -9.61 -19.77 -15.61
N LEU A 616 -9.72 -18.69 -16.41
CA LEU A 616 -10.72 -17.62 -16.20
C LEU A 616 -12.15 -18.16 -16.07
N ILE A 617 -12.44 -19.23 -16.81
CA ILE A 617 -13.71 -19.95 -16.79
C ILE A 617 -14.00 -20.55 -15.42
N ASP A 618 -12.97 -21.04 -14.74
CA ASP A 618 -13.08 -21.59 -13.39
C ASP A 618 -13.27 -20.49 -12.34
N LEU A 619 -12.83 -19.25 -12.59
CA LEU A 619 -13.11 -18.13 -11.68
C LEU A 619 -14.59 -17.72 -11.69
N ILE A 620 -15.27 -17.90 -12.83
CA ILE A 620 -16.64 -17.43 -13.09
C ILE A 620 -17.71 -18.49 -12.75
N SER A 621 -17.35 -19.77 -12.69
CA SER A 621 -18.28 -20.84 -12.31
C SER A 621 -18.55 -20.88 -10.80
N LEU A 622 -19.77 -21.26 -10.42
CA LEU A 622 -20.03 -21.77 -9.07
C LEU A 622 -19.25 -23.07 -8.85
N GLY A 623 -18.74 -23.28 -7.64
CA GLY A 623 -18.11 -24.54 -7.25
C GLY A 623 -19.15 -25.65 -7.07
N ASP A 624 -18.93 -26.82 -7.68
CA ASP A 624 -19.78 -28.00 -7.44
C ASP A 624 -19.38 -28.66 -6.11
N GLU A 625 -20.32 -28.81 -5.18
CA GLU A 625 -20.11 -29.47 -3.87
C GLU A 625 -19.84 -30.99 -3.95
N THR A 626 -19.81 -31.59 -5.15
CA THR A 626 -19.79 -33.07 -5.31
C THR A 626 -18.45 -33.70 -5.68
N LYS A 627 -17.32 -33.00 -5.54
CA LYS A 627 -15.98 -33.63 -5.69
C LYS A 627 -15.12 -33.52 -4.43
N GLY A 628 -15.51 -34.30 -3.43
CA GLY A 628 -14.58 -34.74 -2.39
C GLY A 628 -13.45 -35.57 -3.00
N GLN A 629 -12.21 -35.16 -2.71
CA GLN A 629 -10.96 -35.95 -2.74
C GLN A 629 -10.81 -36.99 -3.87
N SER A 630 -10.19 -36.58 -4.98
CA SER A 630 -9.35 -37.49 -5.76
C SER A 630 -8.28 -36.70 -6.52
N LEU A 631 -7.16 -36.42 -5.86
CA LEU A 631 -5.89 -36.14 -6.53
C LEU A 631 -5.39 -37.47 -7.12
N VAL A 632 -5.89 -37.83 -8.31
CA VAL A 632 -5.32 -38.94 -9.10
C VAL A 632 -4.41 -38.31 -10.15
N MET A 633 -3.12 -38.62 -10.01
CA MET A 633 -2.12 -38.44 -11.06
C MET A 633 -2.57 -39.20 -12.31
N ASP A 634 -2.87 -38.48 -13.38
CA ASP A 634 -2.89 -39.07 -14.72
C ASP A 634 -1.90 -38.33 -15.62
N ASN A 635 -0.73 -38.95 -15.77
CA ASN A 635 0.27 -38.60 -16.76
C ASN A 635 -0.25 -38.98 -18.14
N SER A 636 -0.87 -38.04 -18.85
CA SER A 636 -0.99 -38.15 -20.30
C SER A 636 -0.48 -36.86 -20.98
N THR A 637 0.70 -37.01 -21.57
CA THR A 637 1.39 -36.02 -22.40
C THR A 637 0.52 -35.57 -23.58
N LYS A 638 -0.10 -34.40 -23.48
CA LYS A 638 -0.54 -33.61 -24.64
C LYS A 638 0.39 -32.41 -24.81
N LYS A 639 1.15 -32.42 -25.90
CA LYS A 639 2.02 -31.32 -26.36
C LYS A 639 1.17 -30.04 -26.48
N SER A 640 1.40 -29.07 -25.60
CA SER A 640 0.78 -27.75 -25.66
C SER A 640 1.52 -26.88 -26.68
N ASN A 641 0.82 -26.47 -27.73
CA ASN A 641 1.25 -25.42 -28.65
C ASN A 641 1.51 -24.12 -27.86
N THR A 642 2.75 -23.64 -27.93
CA THR A 642 3.21 -22.37 -27.39
C THR A 642 2.74 -21.23 -28.28
N ASN A 643 1.53 -20.73 -28.07
CA ASN A 643 1.13 -19.40 -28.52
C ASN A 643 0.57 -18.61 -27.33
N LYS A 644 1.03 -17.36 -27.24
CA LYS A 644 0.80 -16.35 -26.19
C LYS A 644 -0.55 -16.45 -25.47
N LYS A 645 -0.62 -17.23 -24.39
CA LYS A 645 -1.68 -17.08 -23.37
C LYS A 645 -1.24 -16.00 -22.40
N GLN A 646 -1.96 -14.87 -22.36
CA GLN A 646 -1.79 -13.93 -21.24
C GLN A 646 -2.25 -14.64 -19.97
N THR A 647 -1.32 -14.82 -19.03
CA THR A 647 -1.59 -15.45 -17.74
C THR A 647 -2.61 -14.66 -16.92
N LEU A 648 -3.50 -15.35 -16.22
CA LEU A 648 -4.53 -14.76 -15.34
C LEU A 648 -3.95 -13.77 -14.34
N LYS A 649 -2.74 -14.05 -13.84
CA LYS A 649 -1.93 -13.14 -13.04
C LYS A 649 -1.68 -11.80 -13.73
N THR A 650 -1.33 -11.80 -15.01
CA THR A 650 -1.14 -10.56 -15.78
C THR A 650 -2.43 -9.77 -15.89
N ILE A 651 -3.58 -10.43 -16.05
CA ILE A 651 -4.89 -9.78 -16.12
C ILE A 651 -5.30 -9.22 -14.75
N LEU A 652 -5.10 -9.99 -13.67
CA LEU A 652 -5.40 -9.56 -12.30
C LEU A 652 -4.46 -8.47 -11.79
N ASP A 653 -3.17 -8.51 -12.14
CA ASP A 653 -2.22 -7.47 -11.80
C ASP A 653 -2.48 -6.21 -12.65
N THR A 654 -2.85 -6.36 -13.93
CA THR A 654 -3.33 -5.22 -14.74
C THR A 654 -4.63 -4.65 -14.18
N PHE A 655 -5.54 -5.49 -13.66
CA PHE A 655 -6.76 -5.05 -13.00
C PHE A 655 -6.47 -4.29 -11.70
N SER A 656 -5.62 -4.83 -10.83
CA SER A 656 -5.19 -4.14 -9.61
C SER A 656 -4.55 -2.80 -9.96
N GLU A 657 -3.64 -2.77 -10.94
CA GLU A 657 -3.02 -1.52 -11.38
C GLU A 657 -4.04 -0.54 -11.99
N GLN A 658 -5.02 -0.98 -12.78
CA GLN A 658 -6.06 -0.11 -13.35
C GLN A 658 -6.98 0.44 -12.26
N VAL A 659 -7.46 -0.41 -11.35
CA VAL A 659 -8.30 -0.02 -10.22
C VAL A 659 -7.55 0.88 -9.22
N ASP A 660 -6.24 0.67 -9.04
CA ASP A 660 -5.40 1.52 -8.19
C ASP A 660 -5.10 2.88 -8.82
N ASN A 661 -4.98 2.96 -10.15
CA ASN A 661 -4.71 4.21 -10.87
C ASN A 661 -5.97 5.07 -11.05
N ASP A 662 -7.15 4.46 -11.14
CA ASP A 662 -8.42 5.14 -11.28
C ASP A 662 -9.19 5.09 -9.95
N VAL A 663 -8.89 6.02 -9.05
CA VAL A 663 -9.66 6.27 -7.80
C VAL A 663 -11.14 6.52 -8.10
N ASP A 664 -11.44 6.98 -9.32
CA ASP A 664 -12.78 7.20 -9.82
C ASP A 664 -13.44 5.93 -10.40
N CYS A 665 -12.75 4.79 -10.58
CA CYS A 665 -13.38 3.55 -11.07
C CYS A 665 -14.50 3.00 -10.16
N TYR A 666 -14.51 3.40 -8.88
CA TYR A 666 -15.57 3.07 -7.94
C TYR A 666 -16.69 4.12 -7.87
N ASN A 667 -16.42 5.36 -8.31
CA ASN A 667 -17.37 6.48 -8.30
C ASN A 667 -18.07 6.64 -9.66
N ASP A 668 -17.32 6.46 -10.75
CA ASP A 668 -17.87 6.32 -12.09
C ASP A 668 -18.59 4.99 -12.11
N GLU A 669 -19.92 5.08 -12.00
CA GLU A 669 -20.84 4.03 -12.40
C GLU A 669 -20.47 3.61 -13.83
N TYR A 670 -19.53 2.68 -13.97
CA TYR A 670 -19.31 1.97 -15.22
C TYR A 670 -20.69 1.48 -15.59
N ASN A 671 -21.21 2.03 -16.69
CA ASN A 671 -22.61 1.99 -17.03
C ASN A 671 -22.97 0.54 -17.37
N VAL A 672 -23.23 -0.27 -16.33
CA VAL A 672 -23.47 -1.71 -16.41
C VAL A 672 -24.66 -1.94 -17.33
N ASN A 673 -25.61 -1.01 -17.33
CA ASN A 673 -26.76 -0.99 -18.24
C ASN A 673 -26.35 -1.03 -19.72
N LYS A 674 -25.34 -0.25 -20.15
CA LYS A 674 -24.83 -0.32 -21.55
C LYS A 674 -24.19 -1.66 -21.88
N PHE A 675 -23.58 -2.33 -20.91
CA PHE A 675 -22.99 -3.67 -21.10
C PHE A 675 -24.08 -4.75 -21.13
N ILE A 676 -25.07 -4.64 -20.24
CA ILE A 676 -26.25 -5.49 -20.19
C ILE A 676 -27.06 -5.39 -21.49
N GLN A 677 -27.13 -4.21 -22.12
CA GLN A 677 -27.77 -4.00 -23.43
C GLN A 677 -26.95 -4.53 -24.63
N GLN A 678 -25.64 -4.76 -24.44
CA GLN A 678 -24.72 -5.29 -25.47
C GLN A 678 -24.56 -6.82 -25.39
N GLN A 679 -25.07 -7.45 -24.33
CA GLN A 679 -25.22 -8.90 -24.18
C GLN A 679 -26.64 -9.32 -24.51
#